data_AF-A0A0C9Z5L6-F1
#
_entry.id   AF-A0A0C9Z5L6-F1
#
_cell.length_a   1.000
_cell.length_b   1.000
_cell.length_c   1.000
_cell.angle_alpha   90.00
_cell.angle_beta   90.00
_cell.angle_gamma   90.00
#
_symmetry.space_group_name_H-M   'P 1'
#
loop_
_entity.id
_entity.type
_entity.pdbx_description
1 polymer ?
#
loop_
_entity_poly.entity_id
_entity_poly.type
_entity_poly.pdbx_seq_one_letter_code
_entity_poly.pdbx_strand_id
1 'polypeptide(L)'
;MQAETSELPQPPTGRQYDCVCIKYGFGQLHKVSRVTWQQHFASASSEDEQLRIYTARLLGDRITSLPPLAGPSSPPGRDYSVPPSIRRAEARWGLAKRAREDRDLNGYVGRRKCARAKQPIDLNQVEDNSGTQMDTNETIGHSISQPVDLDKGDQGIPNPQVERDPVDPINNNQHLSPPTSPPHSPPVGEMDPLPSPPPPNRMDRAPPEVTYQRRARPQINIQDLSRRVVLPKLKETMSFVLALASATLDDPVTKLSISALNRLRNPPHQPPRIDNPGHCHSISTYLATEHSAKDAYEKICRSTIRNFPGAQSIDEILSFHNVENLIASLTGVEKIQHDMCPNSCAAFTGPFADQEQCPLCEASRWNQDVLRGTNGRSKVPAKRFTTIPLGPQLQALYRDPDQARQMRYLHERTQQILAELRQTGSISLVDDIAAGWDYLGAVLDGDIKKDDIVLMVSLDGAQLYESKQSDCWIYIWVILNLSPDKRYKKVHVCPGGFIPGPNKPKNIDSFLFVGLHHIAALQHEGLRIWDASEDRTFSSYLYLLFTTADGPGLVCWDGMVGHSGKNGCRVYCPTPGRRKFHGTHYYPALLRPRDNCAPGSDHPDIDVFQLPLGGSGDYAHNLARLISAPSQRQWDIRKTETGITKPPLILGLDPSCSLGVPLCMTTDLMHLAGNLSDLLISLWRGTMECAQTDSKDSWDWAVFRDEETWTAHGQAVEDAGISIPGSFDRKPRNIADKINTDYKTWEFHLYIFCLAPALLYGVLPECYWSNFCKLVRGIQIMSQHTINKQDLEHAYVLLGSWGREFELIYYQLRQDRLHFIRPCVHQVLHLVTEAMHKGPPICYAQWTMERTIGNLGQEIRQPSKPYENLAEEGVRRCRVNALLACMPELNDGIKGCPMGAVDLGQGYILLRKRDKRPWLPAGEEARVISEFMGENQSLHRFKRWARLSLPNGQIARSLWREKLKPSTQIRISRNVKFIHDGRERFGEVQYFARLAMVAIEDIDESGFEDIALIRLYTLPDDQLLQVSSHALMVSKISGQFVVARVKSIKSVVGMIPYKLKRSSGTVEDCFFLMEKPGLDISQLGISYSVYQEEDDQSADIE
;
A
#
# COMPACT_ATOMS: atom_id res chain seq x y z
N MET A 1 67.16 10.75 11.75
CA MET A 1 67.52 11.83 12.69
C MET A 1 66.37 11.99 13.67
N GLN A 2 66.63 12.23 14.95
CA GLN A 2 65.64 12.79 15.87
C GLN A 2 65.73 14.31 15.82
N ALA A 3 64.60 15.01 15.74
CA ALA A 3 64.47 16.42 16.10
C ALA A 3 62.98 16.79 16.32
N GLU A 4 62.70 17.32 17.50
CA GLU A 4 61.72 18.38 17.79
C GLU A 4 60.26 18.22 17.30
N THR A 5 59.43 17.68 18.19
CA THR A 5 57.98 17.90 18.21
C THR A 5 57.65 19.36 18.54
N SER A 6 57.49 20.20 17.52
CA SER A 6 56.93 21.54 17.68
C SER A 6 55.42 21.47 17.98
N GLU A 7 54.96 22.12 19.06
CA GLU A 7 53.54 22.21 19.39
C GLU A 7 52.81 23.10 18.37
N LEU A 8 51.88 22.50 17.61
CA LEU A 8 51.06 23.22 16.65
C LEU A 8 50.13 24.22 17.38
N PRO A 9 50.25 25.54 17.15
CA PRO A 9 49.42 26.53 17.82
C PRO A 9 47.93 26.29 17.50
N GLN A 10 47.09 26.28 18.51
CA GLN A 10 45.66 25.98 18.35
C GLN A 10 44.89 27.24 17.94
N PRO A 11 44.26 27.29 16.75
CA PRO A 11 43.31 28.34 16.42
C PRO A 11 42.02 28.18 17.24
N PRO A 12 41.27 29.28 17.50
CA PRO A 12 40.05 29.23 18.30
C PRO A 12 38.99 28.30 17.72
N THR A 13 38.19 27.71 18.60
CA THR A 13 37.18 26.69 18.33
C THR A 13 36.06 27.20 17.42
N GLY A 14 36.14 26.88 16.12
CA GLY A 14 35.05 27.14 15.17
C GLY A 14 35.44 27.13 13.69
N ARG A 15 36.71 27.33 13.34
CA ARG A 15 37.14 27.36 11.92
C ARG A 15 37.38 25.97 11.33
N GLN A 16 37.05 25.86 10.04
CA GLN A 16 37.35 24.70 9.19
C GLN A 16 38.81 24.74 8.72
N TYR A 17 39.34 23.58 8.31
CA TYR A 17 40.71 23.33 7.91
C TYR A 17 40.78 23.05 6.41
N ASP A 18 41.81 23.55 5.73
CA ASP A 18 42.04 23.33 4.31
C ASP A 18 42.65 21.95 4.01
N CYS A 19 42.06 21.23 3.06
CA CYS A 19 42.51 19.91 2.61
C CYS A 19 42.53 19.83 1.08
N VAL A 20 43.44 19.01 0.52
CA VAL A 20 43.58 18.74 -0.92
C VAL A 20 43.68 17.24 -1.23
N CYS A 21 43.08 16.39 -0.40
CA CYS A 21 43.14 14.93 -0.61
C CYS A 21 42.48 14.50 -1.94
N ILE A 22 43.03 13.46 -2.56
CA ILE A 22 42.53 12.86 -3.80
C ILE A 22 41.22 12.12 -3.52
N LYS A 23 41.18 11.37 -2.41
CA LYS A 23 40.10 10.43 -2.11
C LYS A 23 38.72 11.07 -1.91
N TYR A 24 38.66 12.30 -1.39
CA TYR A 24 37.40 12.98 -1.08
C TYR A 24 37.27 14.37 -1.74
N GLY A 25 38.38 15.00 -2.16
CA GLY A 25 38.39 16.28 -2.86
C GLY A 25 38.98 16.24 -4.27
N PHE A 26 39.33 15.06 -4.79
CA PHE A 26 39.95 14.89 -6.13
C PHE A 26 41.22 15.75 -6.36
N GLY A 27 41.94 16.10 -5.29
CA GLY A 27 43.13 16.96 -5.34
C GLY A 27 42.83 18.46 -5.24
N GLN A 28 41.56 18.87 -5.17
CA GLN A 28 41.14 20.27 -5.05
C GLN A 28 40.97 20.71 -3.59
N LEU A 29 41.11 22.02 -3.37
CA LEU A 29 41.03 22.65 -2.06
C LEU A 29 39.59 22.62 -1.52
N HIS A 30 39.40 22.02 -0.34
CA HIS A 30 38.10 21.92 0.32
C HIS A 30 38.24 22.08 1.85
N LYS A 31 37.26 22.76 2.46
CA LYS A 31 37.22 23.04 3.90
C LYS A 31 36.60 21.88 4.66
N VAL A 32 37.25 21.40 5.73
CA VAL A 32 36.83 20.22 6.52
C VAL A 32 36.96 20.48 8.05
N SER A 33 36.39 19.62 8.90
CA SER A 33 36.63 19.71 10.36
C SER A 33 38.05 19.25 10.72
N ARG A 34 38.61 19.65 11.87
CA ARG A 34 39.92 19.17 12.37
C ARG A 34 40.01 17.64 12.38
N VAL A 35 38.96 16.96 12.86
CA VAL A 35 38.90 15.50 12.95
C VAL A 35 38.87 14.87 11.56
N THR A 36 38.06 15.43 10.66
CA THR A 36 37.97 15.01 9.25
C THR A 36 39.31 15.23 8.53
N TRP A 37 39.99 16.34 8.80
CA TRP A 37 41.31 16.64 8.24
C TRP A 37 42.36 15.62 8.68
N GLN A 38 42.38 15.26 9.97
CA GLN A 38 43.26 14.21 10.50
C GLN A 38 42.97 12.85 9.87
N GLN A 39 41.69 12.52 9.65
CA GLN A 39 41.28 11.31 8.93
C GLN A 39 41.71 11.33 7.46
N HIS A 40 41.58 12.48 6.77
CA HIS A 40 42.03 12.63 5.38
C HIS A 40 43.55 12.42 5.27
N PHE A 41 44.33 13.11 6.12
CA PHE A 41 45.79 12.97 6.21
C PHE A 41 46.23 11.52 6.50
N ALA A 42 45.61 10.86 7.49
CA ALA A 42 45.90 9.46 7.83
C ALA A 42 45.43 8.45 6.76
N SER A 43 44.55 8.85 5.83
CA SER A 43 44.03 8.01 4.73
C SER A 43 44.65 8.33 3.36
N ALA A 44 45.64 9.22 3.33
CA ALA A 44 46.37 9.59 2.12
C ALA A 44 47.18 8.41 1.56
N SER A 45 47.24 8.31 0.23
CA SER A 45 47.78 7.18 -0.52
C SER A 45 49.30 7.22 -0.72
N SER A 46 49.94 8.35 -0.41
CA SER A 46 51.40 8.52 -0.45
C SER A 46 51.86 9.63 0.50
N GLU A 47 53.15 9.65 0.83
CA GLU A 47 53.77 10.76 1.58
C GLU A 47 53.65 12.10 0.83
N ASP A 48 53.65 12.06 -0.51
CA ASP A 48 53.43 13.23 -1.37
C ASP A 48 52.01 13.80 -1.22
N GLU A 49 50.99 12.93 -1.08
CA GLU A 49 49.62 13.36 -0.76
C GLU A 49 49.51 13.89 0.67
N GLN A 50 50.18 13.26 1.65
CA GLN A 50 50.24 13.78 3.04
C GLN A 50 50.87 15.18 3.09
N LEU A 51 52.03 15.37 2.44
CA LEU A 51 52.74 16.65 2.40
C LEU A 51 51.86 17.73 1.76
N ARG A 52 51.16 17.43 0.66
CA ARG A 52 50.21 18.37 0.02
C ARG A 52 49.04 18.73 0.95
N ILE A 53 48.46 17.77 1.65
CA ILE A 53 47.39 18.03 2.65
C ILE A 53 47.91 18.91 3.79
N TYR A 54 49.14 18.67 4.27
CA TYR A 54 49.81 19.50 5.29
C TYR A 54 50.07 20.93 4.81
N THR A 55 50.61 21.10 3.61
CA THR A 55 50.87 22.40 2.98
C THR A 55 49.58 23.18 2.74
N ALA A 56 48.48 22.52 2.33
CA ALA A 56 47.16 23.16 2.19
C ALA A 56 46.65 23.73 3.52
N ARG A 57 46.83 23.00 4.63
CA ARG A 57 46.48 23.49 5.97
C ARG A 57 47.32 24.71 6.40
N LEU A 58 48.58 24.79 5.98
CA LEU A 58 49.48 25.88 6.37
C LEU A 58 49.30 27.15 5.51
N LEU A 59 49.10 27.01 4.21
CA LEU A 59 48.96 28.14 3.27
C LEU A 59 47.50 28.58 3.05
N GLY A 60 46.53 27.69 3.30
CA GLY A 60 45.10 27.94 3.12
C GLY A 60 44.77 28.40 1.70
N ASP A 61 43.94 29.43 1.61
CA ASP A 61 43.50 30.05 0.35
C ASP A 61 44.65 30.72 -0.46
N ARG A 62 45.90 30.69 0.03
CA ARG A 62 47.10 31.13 -0.72
C ARG A 62 47.78 30.02 -1.54
N ILE A 63 47.23 28.81 -1.60
CA ILE A 63 47.71 27.80 -2.57
C ILE A 63 47.34 28.21 -4.00
N THR A 64 48.32 28.75 -4.72
CA THR A 64 48.30 28.88 -6.17
C THR A 64 48.71 27.56 -6.84
N SER A 65 47.70 26.71 -7.10
CA SER A 65 47.74 25.55 -8.01
C SER A 65 48.98 24.64 -7.95
N LEU A 66 48.97 23.64 -7.06
CA LEU A 66 49.92 22.51 -7.12
C LEU A 66 49.67 21.67 -8.41
N PRO A 67 50.72 21.24 -9.14
CA PRO A 67 50.56 20.45 -10.35
C PRO A 67 49.97 19.06 -10.06
N PRO A 68 49.26 18.41 -11.00
CA PRO A 68 48.67 17.09 -10.80
C PRO A 68 49.69 16.02 -10.40
N LEU A 69 49.28 15.06 -9.57
CA LEU A 69 50.08 13.86 -9.30
C LEU A 69 50.00 12.92 -10.52
N ALA A 70 51.15 12.38 -10.92
CA ALA A 70 51.24 11.51 -12.09
C ALA A 70 50.56 10.16 -11.81
N GLY A 71 49.45 9.89 -12.51
CA GLY A 71 48.78 8.59 -12.45
C GLY A 71 49.56 7.48 -13.20
N PRO A 72 49.35 6.21 -12.84
CA PRO A 72 49.95 5.09 -13.56
C PRO A 72 49.50 5.04 -15.03
N SER A 73 50.39 4.56 -15.90
CA SER A 73 50.22 4.60 -17.35
C SER A 73 49.00 3.82 -17.85
N SER A 74 48.30 4.40 -18.84
CA SER A 74 47.15 3.76 -19.49
C SER A 74 47.58 2.91 -20.68
N PRO A 75 46.95 1.73 -20.92
CA PRO A 75 47.11 1.00 -22.17
C PRO A 75 46.47 1.79 -23.35
N PRO A 76 46.95 1.58 -24.59
CA PRO A 76 46.51 2.34 -25.75
C PRO A 76 45.08 1.97 -26.20
N GLY A 77 44.39 2.91 -26.84
CA GLY A 77 43.05 2.71 -27.39
C GLY A 77 41.92 3.12 -26.44
N ARG A 78 41.64 4.43 -26.37
CA ARG A 78 40.39 4.98 -25.81
C ARG A 78 39.84 6.06 -26.73
N ASP A 79 38.74 5.74 -27.40
CA ASP A 79 37.88 6.77 -27.97
C ASP A 79 37.07 7.43 -26.83
N TYR A 80 36.92 8.75 -26.91
CA TYR A 80 36.20 9.57 -25.93
C TYR A 80 34.74 9.85 -26.34
N SER A 81 34.32 9.44 -27.55
CA SER A 81 32.96 9.61 -28.09
C SER A 81 31.84 8.98 -27.25
N VAL A 82 32.14 7.93 -26.47
CA VAL A 82 31.13 7.09 -25.81
C VAL A 82 30.67 7.66 -24.45
N PRO A 83 29.37 7.93 -24.23
CA PRO A 83 28.87 8.49 -22.98
C PRO A 83 29.15 7.67 -21.70
N PRO A 84 29.19 8.30 -20.50
CA PRO A 84 29.46 7.62 -19.24
C PRO A 84 28.47 6.51 -18.84
N SER A 85 27.25 6.49 -19.42
CA SER A 85 26.24 5.46 -19.19
C SER A 85 26.66 4.09 -19.73
N ILE A 86 27.20 4.04 -20.95
CA ILE A 86 27.67 2.79 -21.59
C ILE A 86 28.93 2.27 -20.88
N ARG A 87 29.84 3.17 -20.48
CA ARG A 87 31.01 2.80 -19.66
C ARG A 87 30.64 2.12 -18.34
N ARG A 88 29.46 2.43 -17.75
CA ARG A 88 28.93 1.69 -16.57
C ARG A 88 28.38 0.31 -16.92
N ALA A 89 27.90 0.07 -18.14
CA ALA A 89 27.42 -1.24 -18.58
C ALA A 89 28.58 -2.23 -18.77
N GLU A 90 29.65 -1.79 -19.46
CA GLU A 90 30.86 -2.62 -19.65
C GLU A 90 31.61 -2.86 -18.33
N ALA A 91 31.71 -1.84 -17.47
CA ALA A 91 32.27 -2.00 -16.13
C ALA A 91 31.48 -3.00 -15.27
N ARG A 92 30.14 -3.07 -15.42
CA ARG A 92 29.30 -4.08 -14.73
C ARG A 92 29.64 -5.51 -15.17
N TRP A 93 29.91 -5.75 -16.46
CA TRP A 93 30.40 -7.05 -16.94
C TRP A 93 31.82 -7.35 -16.43
N GLY A 94 32.74 -6.38 -16.48
CA GLY A 94 34.11 -6.55 -16.00
C GLY A 94 34.24 -6.82 -14.49
N LEU A 95 33.38 -6.20 -13.67
CA LEU A 95 33.32 -6.42 -12.23
C LEU A 95 32.65 -7.76 -11.89
N ALA A 96 31.60 -8.17 -12.60
CA ALA A 96 30.94 -9.46 -12.41
C ALA A 96 31.80 -10.69 -12.79
N LYS A 97 32.94 -10.47 -13.45
CA LYS A 97 34.00 -11.47 -13.64
C LYS A 97 34.93 -11.54 -12.42
N ARG A 98 35.57 -10.42 -12.05
CA ARG A 98 36.52 -10.35 -10.91
C ARG A 98 35.90 -10.68 -9.55
N ALA A 99 34.62 -10.35 -9.34
CA ALA A 99 33.88 -10.71 -8.13
C ALA A 99 33.60 -12.23 -7.97
N ARG A 100 34.13 -13.08 -8.87
CA ARG A 100 34.16 -14.55 -8.71
C ARG A 100 35.52 -15.07 -8.22
N GLU A 101 36.55 -14.23 -8.25
CA GLU A 101 37.95 -14.64 -8.15
C GLU A 101 38.56 -14.25 -6.79
N ASP A 102 38.20 -13.10 -6.21
CA ASP A 102 38.61 -12.72 -4.85
C ASP A 102 37.57 -13.10 -3.78
N ARG A 103 38.05 -13.77 -2.72
CA ARG A 103 37.38 -13.93 -1.42
C ARG A 103 38.31 -13.41 -0.33
N ASP A 104 37.81 -12.59 0.57
CA ASP A 104 38.34 -12.55 1.95
C ASP A 104 37.21 -12.24 2.96
N LEU A 105 37.42 -12.65 4.21
CA LEU A 105 36.41 -12.74 5.26
C LEU A 105 36.95 -12.18 6.59
N ASN A 106 36.90 -10.85 6.75
CA ASN A 106 36.54 -10.14 8.00
C ASN A 106 36.73 -8.63 7.86
N GLY A 107 35.96 -7.83 8.62
CA GLY A 107 36.23 -6.38 8.77
C GLY A 107 35.05 -5.43 8.50
N TYR A 108 33.91 -5.60 9.16
CA TYR A 108 32.79 -4.63 9.12
C TYR A 108 32.51 -4.01 10.49
N VAL A 109 32.78 -2.70 10.63
CA VAL A 109 32.35 -1.88 11.77
C VAL A 109 31.61 -0.66 11.24
N GLY A 110 30.27 -0.75 11.19
CA GLY A 110 29.41 0.35 10.74
C GLY A 110 29.11 1.37 11.83
N ARG A 111 29.08 2.66 11.48
CA ARG A 111 28.57 3.75 12.35
C ARG A 111 27.36 4.43 11.71
N ARG A 112 26.27 4.59 12.46
CA ARG A 112 25.12 5.44 12.09
C ARG A 112 25.46 6.94 12.26
N LYS A 113 24.71 7.80 11.58
CA LYS A 113 24.39 9.15 12.06
C LYS A 113 23.10 9.07 12.88
N CYS A 114 23.11 9.63 14.09
CA CYS A 114 21.90 9.98 14.86
C CYS A 114 22.05 11.41 15.39
N ALA A 115 20.93 12.08 15.67
CA ALA A 115 20.93 13.44 16.21
C ALA A 115 21.47 13.47 17.66
N ARG A 116 21.96 14.64 18.07
CA ARG A 116 22.55 14.87 19.42
C ARG A 116 21.46 15.10 20.47
N ALA A 117 21.43 14.25 21.49
CA ALA A 117 20.95 14.62 22.83
C ALA A 117 22.16 14.90 23.74
N LYS A 118 21.99 15.74 24.78
CA LYS A 118 23.07 16.10 25.72
C LYS A 118 23.13 15.10 26.89
N GLN A 119 24.34 14.73 27.32
CA GLN A 119 24.60 14.02 28.58
C GLN A 119 24.82 15.01 29.74
N PRO A 120 24.75 14.50 30.98
CA PRO A 120 25.93 14.58 31.85
C PRO A 120 26.35 13.20 32.46
N ILE A 121 27.65 12.88 32.34
CA ILE A 121 28.64 12.81 33.44
C ILE A 121 28.11 12.31 34.82
N ASP A 122 28.71 11.34 35.53
CA ASP A 122 29.87 10.44 35.27
C ASP A 122 29.99 9.36 36.40
N LEU A 123 31.04 8.51 36.32
CA LEU A 123 31.72 7.72 37.37
C LEU A 123 31.39 6.23 37.60
N ASN A 124 32.41 5.42 37.28
CA ASN A 124 33.01 4.32 38.07
C ASN A 124 32.37 2.90 38.18
N GLN A 125 33.15 1.92 37.66
CA GLN A 125 33.71 0.74 38.39
C GLN A 125 32.75 -0.35 38.95
N VAL A 126 33.08 -1.66 39.08
CA VAL A 126 34.26 -2.51 38.74
C VAL A 126 33.86 -4.01 38.87
N GLU A 127 34.48 -4.93 38.11
CA GLU A 127 34.59 -6.41 38.38
C GLU A 127 33.29 -7.27 38.53
N ASP A 128 33.29 -8.62 38.40
CA ASP A 128 34.14 -9.54 37.62
C ASP A 128 33.42 -10.89 37.26
N ASN A 129 34.03 -11.64 36.34
CA ASN A 129 34.09 -13.11 36.15
C ASN A 129 32.96 -14.12 36.47
N SER A 130 32.83 -15.08 35.53
CA SER A 130 32.39 -16.50 35.69
C SER A 130 30.91 -16.84 36.03
N GLY A 131 30.36 -18.02 35.70
CA GLY A 131 30.87 -19.05 34.78
C GLY A 131 30.05 -20.36 34.70
N THR A 132 29.75 -20.79 33.46
CA THR A 132 29.87 -22.18 32.93
C THR A 132 28.93 -23.33 33.41
N GLN A 133 28.48 -24.14 32.41
CA GLN A 133 27.84 -25.49 32.49
C GLN A 133 26.41 -25.55 33.10
N MET A 134 25.42 -26.33 32.61
CA MET A 134 25.32 -27.65 31.92
C MET A 134 25.59 -28.85 32.86
N ASP A 135 24.89 -29.99 32.82
CA ASP A 135 23.92 -30.48 31.82
C ASP A 135 23.03 -31.63 32.35
N THR A 136 21.80 -31.77 31.80
CA THR A 136 20.98 -33.04 31.77
C THR A 136 20.55 -33.68 33.14
N ASN A 137 19.73 -34.76 33.27
CA ASN A 137 19.02 -35.64 32.31
C ASN A 137 17.83 -36.44 32.96
N GLU A 138 17.15 -37.30 32.17
CA GLU A 138 16.39 -38.54 32.54
C GLU A 138 14.94 -38.47 33.12
N THR A 139 14.14 -39.57 33.13
CA THR A 139 13.45 -40.26 32.00
C THR A 139 12.24 -41.16 32.41
N ILE A 140 11.35 -41.49 31.45
CA ILE A 140 10.54 -42.75 31.29
C ILE A 140 9.35 -43.10 32.26
N GLY A 141 8.26 -43.67 31.69
CA GLY A 141 7.31 -44.60 32.37
C GLY A 141 5.80 -44.32 32.18
N HIS A 142 5.08 -44.76 31.12
CA HIS A 142 4.48 -46.08 30.78
C HIS A 142 3.11 -46.52 31.39
N SER A 143 2.10 -46.66 30.50
CA SER A 143 1.14 -47.80 30.36
C SER A 143 -0.20 -47.97 31.15
N ILE A 144 -1.29 -48.09 30.34
CA ILE A 144 -2.39 -49.11 30.37
C ILE A 144 -3.52 -49.06 31.44
N SER A 145 -4.79 -48.84 31.02
CA SER A 145 -5.93 -49.82 31.07
C SER A 145 -7.32 -49.23 30.68
N GLN A 146 -8.30 -50.10 30.36
CA GLN A 146 -9.74 -49.86 30.02
C GLN A 146 -10.64 -50.51 31.15
N PRO A 147 -11.96 -50.90 31.05
CA PRO A 147 -12.96 -50.96 29.93
C PRO A 147 -14.48 -50.73 30.30
N VAL A 148 -15.42 -51.22 29.44
CA VAL A 148 -16.90 -51.46 29.61
C VAL A 148 -17.82 -50.24 29.30
N ASP A 149 -18.75 -50.17 28.30
CA ASP A 149 -19.66 -51.06 27.48
C ASP A 149 -21.10 -51.19 28.06
N LEU A 150 -22.26 -51.10 27.35
CA LEU A 150 -22.67 -50.90 25.92
C LEU A 150 -23.66 -49.67 25.81
N ASP A 151 -24.69 -49.44 24.95
CA ASP A 151 -25.44 -50.05 23.79
C ASP A 151 -26.33 -48.90 23.17
N LYS A 152 -27.08 -48.84 22.04
CA LYS A 152 -27.40 -49.52 20.74
C LYS A 152 -28.04 -48.41 19.81
N GLY A 153 -28.62 -48.48 18.59
CA GLY A 153 -29.02 -49.49 17.58
C GLY A 153 -30.53 -49.34 17.18
N ASP A 154 -31.04 -49.44 15.93
CA ASP A 154 -30.47 -49.58 14.56
C ASP A 154 -31.59 -49.44 13.44
N GLN A 155 -31.25 -49.34 12.13
CA GLN A 155 -32.05 -49.58 10.88
C GLN A 155 -33.14 -48.55 10.42
N GLY A 156 -33.51 -48.40 9.12
CA GLY A 156 -32.91 -48.88 7.85
C GLY A 156 -33.82 -48.90 6.57
N ILE A 157 -33.52 -48.04 5.56
CA ILE A 157 -33.53 -48.21 4.05
C ILE A 157 -34.58 -49.17 3.40
N PRO A 158 -35.41 -48.76 2.39
CA PRO A 158 -34.93 -48.56 0.99
C PRO A 158 -35.66 -47.55 0.04
N ASN A 159 -35.09 -47.39 -1.17
CA ASN A 159 -35.51 -46.62 -2.37
C ASN A 159 -36.27 -47.57 -3.39
N PRO A 160 -36.60 -47.30 -4.70
CA PRO A 160 -36.35 -46.15 -5.60
C PRO A 160 -37.46 -45.72 -6.63
N GLN A 161 -37.28 -44.55 -7.30
CA GLN A 161 -37.52 -44.22 -8.76
C GLN A 161 -38.93 -44.44 -9.44
N VAL A 162 -39.36 -43.84 -10.58
CA VAL A 162 -38.83 -42.90 -11.63
C VAL A 162 -40.00 -42.21 -12.43
N GLU A 163 -39.77 -41.01 -13.04
CA GLU A 163 -40.42 -40.27 -14.20
C GLU A 163 -41.94 -40.46 -14.60
N ARG A 164 -42.68 -39.60 -15.35
CA ARG A 164 -42.37 -38.63 -16.46
C ARG A 164 -43.60 -37.68 -16.78
N ASP A 165 -43.38 -36.58 -17.54
CA ASP A 165 -44.33 -35.52 -18.07
C ASP A 165 -45.35 -36.01 -19.18
N PRO A 166 -46.30 -35.24 -19.83
CA PRO A 166 -46.28 -33.77 -20.18
C PRO A 166 -47.58 -32.88 -20.53
N VAL A 167 -47.43 -31.53 -20.53
CA VAL A 167 -47.83 -30.45 -21.55
C VAL A 167 -49.29 -29.91 -21.83
N ASP A 168 -49.48 -28.56 -21.67
CA ASP A 168 -50.27 -27.49 -22.39
C ASP A 168 -51.83 -27.56 -22.66
N PRO A 169 -52.56 -26.54 -23.26
CA PRO A 169 -52.27 -25.11 -23.63
C PRO A 169 -53.36 -23.97 -23.39
N ILE A 170 -52.92 -22.67 -23.31
CA ILE A 170 -53.39 -21.40 -23.98
C ILE A 170 -54.90 -20.87 -23.92
N ASN A 171 -55.20 -19.62 -23.43
CA ASN A 171 -55.56 -18.36 -24.21
C ASN A 171 -56.32 -17.15 -23.51
N ASN A 172 -55.87 -15.91 -23.80
CA ASN A 172 -56.47 -14.54 -24.02
C ASN A 172 -57.78 -13.89 -23.41
N ASN A 173 -57.63 -12.58 -23.04
CA ASN A 173 -58.40 -11.33 -23.38
C ASN A 173 -59.54 -10.64 -22.53
N GLN A 174 -59.23 -9.39 -22.08
CA GLN A 174 -59.93 -8.07 -22.27
C GLN A 174 -61.21 -7.55 -21.49
N HIS A 175 -60.96 -6.60 -20.55
CA HIS A 175 -61.42 -5.17 -20.46
C HIS A 175 -62.84 -4.63 -20.03
N LEU A 176 -62.81 -3.60 -19.13
CA LEU A 176 -63.64 -2.35 -18.98
C LEU A 176 -64.89 -2.19 -18.02
N SER A 177 -64.65 -1.62 -16.81
CA SER A 177 -65.17 -0.34 -16.19
C SER A 177 -66.69 0.04 -16.07
N PRO A 178 -67.11 1.15 -15.36
CA PRO A 178 -66.94 1.64 -13.95
C PRO A 178 -68.34 2.13 -13.35
N PRO A 179 -68.54 3.11 -12.42
CA PRO A 179 -67.79 3.74 -11.28
C PRO A 179 -68.44 3.41 -9.86
N THR A 180 -68.75 4.19 -8.79
CA THR A 180 -68.79 5.65 -8.40
C THR A 180 -68.61 5.92 -6.85
N SER A 181 -69.34 6.83 -6.16
CA SER A 181 -69.02 7.46 -4.82
C SER A 181 -70.25 8.21 -4.18
N PRO A 182 -70.22 9.01 -3.05
CA PRO A 182 -69.11 9.46 -2.15
C PRO A 182 -69.21 9.33 -0.56
N PRO A 183 -69.56 10.32 0.34
CA PRO A 183 -68.74 10.62 1.56
C PRO A 183 -69.43 10.88 2.95
N HIS A 184 -68.62 11.27 3.98
CA HIS A 184 -68.93 11.95 5.29
C HIS A 184 -69.54 11.13 6.47
N SER A 185 -69.41 11.45 7.78
CA SER A 185 -68.54 12.37 8.59
C SER A 185 -68.56 12.03 10.14
N PRO A 186 -67.71 12.64 11.03
CA PRO A 186 -67.46 12.17 12.43
C PRO A 186 -67.92 13.16 13.57
N PRO A 187 -67.86 12.83 14.89
CA PRO A 187 -66.61 12.95 15.70
C PRO A 187 -66.37 11.96 16.91
N VAL A 188 -65.08 11.78 17.23
CA VAL A 188 -64.35 11.48 18.51
C VAL A 188 -65.03 10.80 19.72
N GLY A 189 -64.37 9.74 20.23
CA GLY A 189 -64.40 9.24 21.61
C GLY A 189 -63.29 8.19 21.85
N GLU A 190 -62.64 8.16 23.02
CA GLU A 190 -61.49 7.26 23.31
C GLU A 190 -61.93 5.87 23.79
N MET A 191 -61.25 4.80 23.32
CA MET A 191 -61.32 3.45 23.89
C MET A 191 -60.06 2.62 23.56
N ASP A 192 -59.75 1.66 24.43
CA ASP A 192 -58.59 0.75 24.39
C ASP A 192 -58.60 -0.27 23.22
N PRO A 193 -57.45 -0.88 22.88
CA PRO A 193 -57.22 -1.47 21.56
C PRO A 193 -57.89 -2.83 21.30
N LEU A 194 -58.35 -3.00 20.06
CA LEU A 194 -58.87 -4.24 19.47
C LEU A 194 -58.08 -4.60 18.19
N PRO A 195 -58.18 -5.85 17.68
CA PRO A 195 -57.02 -6.53 17.11
C PRO A 195 -56.65 -6.14 15.67
N SER A 196 -55.40 -6.50 15.31
CA SER A 196 -54.76 -6.19 14.04
C SER A 196 -55.56 -6.66 12.81
N PRO A 197 -55.59 -5.87 11.71
CA PRO A 197 -56.18 -6.30 10.45
C PRO A 197 -55.40 -7.47 9.83
N PRO A 198 -56.04 -8.29 8.97
CA PRO A 198 -55.36 -9.40 8.29
C PRO A 198 -54.23 -8.90 7.39
N PRO A 199 -53.15 -9.69 7.21
CA PRO A 199 -51.99 -9.27 6.43
C PRO A 199 -52.38 -8.99 4.96
N PRO A 200 -51.84 -7.92 4.34
CA PRO A 200 -52.07 -7.66 2.92
C PRO A 200 -51.49 -8.80 2.08
N ASN A 201 -52.25 -9.19 1.07
CA ASN A 201 -52.02 -10.39 0.26
C ASN A 201 -50.66 -10.33 -0.43
N ARG A 202 -49.66 -11.08 0.05
CA ARG A 202 -48.37 -11.22 -0.64
C ARG A 202 -48.58 -12.01 -1.92
N MET A 203 -48.57 -11.31 -3.06
CA MET A 203 -48.10 -11.94 -4.29
C MET A 203 -46.60 -12.19 -4.14
N ASP A 204 -46.22 -13.40 -3.73
CA ASP A 204 -44.84 -13.89 -3.78
C ASP A 204 -44.42 -14.11 -5.25
N ARG A 205 -44.29 -13.00 -5.99
CA ARG A 205 -43.42 -12.95 -7.16
C ARG A 205 -42.00 -13.03 -6.64
N ALA A 206 -41.26 -14.05 -7.04
CA ALA A 206 -39.82 -14.11 -6.81
C ALA A 206 -39.17 -12.80 -7.29
N PRO A 207 -38.18 -12.25 -6.55
CA PRO A 207 -37.47 -11.05 -7.00
C PRO A 207 -36.92 -11.25 -8.42
N PRO A 208 -36.90 -10.21 -9.27
CA PRO A 208 -36.35 -10.33 -10.62
C PRO A 208 -34.91 -10.84 -10.53
N GLU A 209 -34.62 -11.86 -11.34
CA GLU A 209 -33.30 -12.49 -11.37
C GLU A 209 -32.27 -11.48 -11.89
N VAL A 210 -31.13 -11.38 -11.21
CA VAL A 210 -30.07 -10.44 -11.60
C VAL A 210 -29.38 -11.01 -12.82
N THR A 211 -29.63 -10.44 -14.00
CA THR A 211 -28.86 -10.78 -15.21
C THR A 211 -27.44 -10.22 -15.10
N TYR A 212 -26.43 -11.08 -15.11
CA TYR A 212 -25.01 -10.71 -15.10
C TYR A 212 -24.23 -11.52 -16.12
N GLN A 213 -23.10 -10.97 -16.59
CA GLN A 213 -22.15 -11.69 -17.43
C GLN A 213 -20.78 -11.69 -16.74
N ARG A 214 -20.54 -12.68 -15.89
CA ARG A 214 -19.24 -12.89 -15.25
C ARG A 214 -18.17 -13.18 -16.31
N ARG A 215 -16.92 -12.77 -16.06
CA ARG A 215 -15.78 -13.26 -16.84
C ARG A 215 -15.67 -14.78 -16.69
N ALA A 216 -15.73 -15.50 -17.80
CA ALA A 216 -15.67 -16.95 -17.79
C ALA A 216 -14.32 -17.43 -17.21
N ARG A 217 -14.36 -18.10 -16.04
CA ARG A 217 -13.19 -18.74 -15.44
C ARG A 217 -12.57 -19.73 -16.42
N PRO A 218 -11.25 -19.68 -16.69
CA PRO A 218 -10.57 -20.69 -17.49
C PRO A 218 -10.71 -22.08 -16.85
N GLN A 219 -11.25 -23.05 -17.61
CA GLN A 219 -11.45 -24.41 -17.12
C GLN A 219 -10.13 -25.19 -17.14
N ILE A 220 -9.56 -25.43 -15.96
CA ILE A 220 -8.22 -26.03 -15.79
C ILE A 220 -8.30 -27.30 -14.94
N ASN A 221 -8.15 -28.47 -15.57
CA ASN A 221 -7.99 -29.74 -14.85
C ASN A 221 -6.50 -30.00 -14.55
N ILE A 222 -6.08 -29.74 -13.30
CA ILE A 222 -4.70 -29.96 -12.85
C ILE A 222 -4.21 -31.41 -12.98
N GLN A 223 -5.10 -32.40 -12.97
CA GLN A 223 -4.73 -33.81 -13.18
C GLN A 223 -4.48 -34.13 -14.65
N ASP A 224 -5.15 -33.44 -15.58
CA ASP A 224 -4.77 -33.53 -17.00
C ASP A 224 -3.51 -32.71 -17.30
N LEU A 225 -3.24 -31.64 -16.56
CA LEU A 225 -1.95 -30.95 -16.64
C LEU A 225 -0.80 -31.86 -16.15
N SER A 226 -0.97 -32.56 -15.02
CA SER A 226 0.06 -33.44 -14.45
C SER A 226 0.38 -34.65 -15.35
N ARG A 227 -0.61 -35.20 -16.05
CA ARG A 227 -0.44 -36.26 -17.07
C ARG A 227 0.31 -35.77 -18.32
N ARG A 228 0.18 -34.49 -18.68
CA ARG A 228 0.72 -33.89 -19.93
C ARG A 228 2.10 -33.27 -19.78
N VAL A 229 2.55 -32.96 -18.56
CA VAL A 229 3.80 -32.20 -18.36
C VAL A 229 5.05 -33.05 -18.65
N VAL A 230 5.87 -32.60 -19.59
CA VAL A 230 7.05 -33.35 -20.05
C VAL A 230 8.33 -32.94 -19.31
N LEU A 231 8.63 -31.63 -19.29
CA LEU A 231 9.94 -31.10 -18.87
C LEU A 231 10.16 -31.17 -17.35
N PRO A 232 11.37 -31.53 -16.86
CA PRO A 232 11.64 -31.71 -15.42
C PRO A 232 11.28 -30.49 -14.56
N LYS A 233 11.64 -29.27 -14.97
CA LYS A 233 11.31 -28.05 -14.22
C LYS A 233 9.81 -27.77 -14.13
N LEU A 234 9.04 -28.18 -15.13
CA LEU A 234 7.58 -28.05 -15.12
C LEU A 234 6.94 -29.18 -14.28
N LYS A 235 7.54 -30.37 -14.24
CA LYS A 235 7.16 -31.44 -13.29
C LYS A 235 7.39 -31.02 -11.84
N GLU A 236 8.53 -30.38 -11.54
CA GLU A 236 8.81 -29.76 -10.24
C GLU A 236 7.75 -28.71 -9.87
N THR A 237 7.36 -27.84 -10.82
CA THR A 237 6.31 -26.84 -10.54
C THR A 237 4.94 -27.52 -10.33
N MET A 238 4.60 -28.53 -11.13
CA MET A 238 3.36 -29.28 -10.98
C MET A 238 3.30 -30.09 -9.68
N SER A 239 4.42 -30.59 -9.13
CA SER A 239 4.39 -31.31 -7.85
C SER A 239 4.13 -30.37 -6.66
N PHE A 240 4.55 -29.10 -6.72
CA PHE A 240 4.09 -28.09 -5.76
C PHE A 240 2.59 -27.79 -5.90
N VAL A 241 2.06 -27.70 -7.13
CA VAL A 241 0.62 -27.51 -7.39
C VAL A 241 -0.22 -28.68 -6.88
N LEU A 242 0.21 -29.93 -7.14
CA LEU A 242 -0.51 -31.12 -6.70
C LEU A 242 -0.45 -31.31 -5.18
N ALA A 243 0.71 -31.06 -4.55
CA ALA A 243 0.83 -31.13 -3.09
C ALA A 243 0.07 -30.02 -2.36
N LEU A 244 -0.29 -28.93 -3.06
CA LEU A 244 -1.17 -27.89 -2.55
C LEU A 244 -2.65 -28.31 -2.67
N ALA A 245 -3.03 -28.91 -3.81
CA ALA A 245 -4.38 -29.42 -4.08
C ALA A 245 -4.76 -30.70 -3.30
N SER A 246 -3.93 -31.12 -2.36
CA SER A 246 -4.20 -32.23 -1.44
C SER A 246 -3.80 -31.88 0.00
N ALA A 247 -3.75 -30.58 0.33
CA ALA A 247 -3.29 -30.08 1.61
C ALA A 247 -4.24 -30.46 2.77
N THR A 248 -3.69 -30.95 3.87
CA THR A 248 -4.44 -31.20 5.12
C THR A 248 -3.80 -30.47 6.31
N LEU A 249 -4.58 -30.16 7.36
CA LEU A 249 -4.01 -29.53 8.56
C LEU A 249 -3.00 -30.43 9.29
N ASP A 250 -3.10 -31.75 9.11
CA ASP A 250 -2.24 -32.76 9.74
C ASP A 250 -0.94 -33.02 8.95
N ASP A 251 -0.75 -32.40 7.78
CA ASP A 251 0.45 -32.58 6.96
C ASP A 251 1.71 -32.07 7.69
N PRO A 252 2.88 -32.76 7.59
CA PRO A 252 4.13 -32.36 8.26
C PRO A 252 4.68 -30.96 7.89
N VAL A 253 4.10 -30.30 6.89
CA VAL A 253 4.45 -28.92 6.52
C VAL A 253 3.74 -27.87 7.39
N THR A 254 2.62 -28.18 8.06
CA THR A 254 1.91 -27.19 8.89
C THR A 254 2.69 -26.82 10.15
N LYS A 255 3.34 -27.81 10.78
CA LYS A 255 4.17 -27.67 12.00
C LYS A 255 3.48 -26.97 13.19
N LEU A 256 2.15 -26.94 13.20
CA LEU A 256 1.35 -26.44 14.32
C LEU A 256 1.50 -27.37 15.53
N SER A 257 1.41 -26.83 16.75
CA SER A 257 1.32 -27.68 17.94
C SER A 257 -0.01 -28.46 17.95
N ILE A 258 -0.06 -29.61 18.63
CA ILE A 258 -1.31 -30.39 18.81
C ILE A 258 -2.40 -29.53 19.47
N SER A 259 -2.00 -28.61 20.36
CA SER A 259 -2.89 -27.63 20.99
C SER A 259 -3.44 -26.62 19.97
N ALA A 260 -2.60 -26.08 19.09
CA ALA A 260 -3.01 -25.16 18.03
C ALA A 260 -3.90 -25.84 16.97
N LEU A 261 -3.61 -27.08 16.57
CA LEU A 261 -4.46 -27.87 15.68
C LEU A 261 -5.84 -28.13 16.30
N ASN A 262 -5.87 -28.56 17.56
CA ASN A 262 -7.12 -28.79 18.28
C ASN A 262 -7.93 -27.48 18.39
N ARG A 263 -7.30 -26.36 18.77
CA ARG A 263 -7.95 -25.03 18.84
C ARG A 263 -8.44 -24.52 17.49
N LEU A 264 -7.70 -24.77 16.41
CA LEU A 264 -8.09 -24.36 15.06
C LEU A 264 -9.35 -25.10 14.59
N ARG A 265 -9.48 -26.38 14.98
CA ARG A 265 -10.67 -27.21 14.77
C ARG A 265 -11.80 -26.90 15.75
N ASN A 266 -11.47 -26.55 16.99
CA ASN A 266 -12.39 -26.32 18.11
C ASN A 266 -12.11 -24.94 18.76
N PRO A 267 -12.62 -23.84 18.18
CA PRO A 267 -12.41 -22.50 18.73
C PRO A 267 -13.01 -22.35 20.14
N PRO A 268 -12.41 -21.57 21.06
CA PRO A 268 -13.00 -21.34 22.38
C PRO A 268 -14.27 -20.50 22.29
N HIS A 269 -15.41 -21.04 22.75
CA HIS A 269 -16.73 -20.38 22.77
C HIS A 269 -16.89 -19.33 23.89
N GLN A 270 -15.81 -18.63 24.25
CA GLN A 270 -15.82 -17.56 25.25
C GLN A 270 -14.77 -16.49 24.86
N PRO A 271 -15.03 -15.20 25.13
CA PRO A 271 -14.01 -14.16 25.03
C PRO A 271 -12.87 -14.45 26.02
N PRO A 272 -11.60 -14.16 25.68
CA PRO A 272 -10.52 -14.35 26.63
C PRO A 272 -10.63 -13.33 27.77
N ARG A 273 -10.24 -13.72 28.98
CA ARG A 273 -10.17 -12.85 30.15
C ARG A 273 -8.79 -12.91 30.78
N ILE A 274 -8.43 -11.83 31.47
CA ILE A 274 -7.18 -11.70 32.22
C ILE A 274 -7.55 -11.24 33.63
N ASP A 275 -8.04 -12.15 34.46
CA ASP A 275 -8.55 -11.80 35.79
C ASP A 275 -7.44 -11.48 36.82
N ASN A 276 -6.17 -11.69 36.44
CA ASN A 276 -5.00 -11.45 37.27
C ASN A 276 -4.42 -10.02 37.05
N PRO A 277 -4.33 -9.16 38.08
CA PRO A 277 -3.80 -7.80 37.95
C PRO A 277 -2.33 -7.72 37.50
N GLY A 278 -1.47 -8.67 37.91
CA GLY A 278 -0.07 -8.76 37.49
C GLY A 278 0.06 -9.07 36.00
N HIS A 279 -0.75 -9.99 35.49
CA HIS A 279 -0.84 -10.29 34.05
C HIS A 279 -1.40 -9.08 33.26
N CYS A 280 -2.42 -8.39 33.77
CA CYS A 280 -2.92 -7.15 33.16
C CYS A 280 -1.83 -6.07 33.07
N HIS A 281 -1.15 -5.77 34.18
CA HIS A 281 -0.04 -4.81 34.20
C HIS A 281 1.07 -5.21 33.22
N SER A 282 1.37 -6.52 33.12
CA SER A 282 2.34 -7.05 32.16
C SER A 282 1.91 -6.78 30.71
N ILE A 283 0.65 -7.05 30.36
CA ILE A 283 0.14 -6.86 28.99
C ILE A 283 0.03 -5.37 28.63
N SER A 284 -0.52 -4.52 29.51
CA SER A 284 -0.51 -3.06 29.30
C SER A 284 0.91 -2.50 29.15
N THR A 285 1.87 -2.96 29.97
CA THR A 285 3.28 -2.55 29.83
C THR A 285 3.90 -3.06 28.53
N TYR A 286 3.54 -4.26 28.05
CA TYR A 286 4.00 -4.80 26.77
C TYR A 286 3.47 -4.00 25.57
N LEU A 287 2.19 -3.60 25.61
CA LEU A 287 1.56 -2.75 24.59
C LEU A 287 2.17 -1.34 24.60
N ALA A 288 2.27 -0.69 25.77
CA ALA A 288 2.89 0.63 25.92
C ALA A 288 4.38 0.67 25.52
N THR A 289 5.06 -0.49 25.44
CA THR A 289 6.47 -0.63 25.01
C THR A 289 6.64 -1.21 23.60
N GLU A 290 5.63 -1.11 22.71
CA GLU A 290 5.70 -1.60 21.33
C GLU A 290 6.91 -1.07 20.53
N HIS A 291 7.38 0.14 20.82
CA HIS A 291 8.55 0.76 20.15
C HIS A 291 9.79 0.89 21.06
N SER A 292 9.80 0.25 22.23
CA SER A 292 10.91 0.30 23.19
C SER A 292 11.68 -1.02 23.26
N ALA A 293 12.97 -0.96 23.63
CA ALA A 293 13.79 -2.15 23.84
C ALA A 293 13.22 -3.08 24.93
N LYS A 294 13.47 -4.38 24.84
CA LYS A 294 13.04 -5.39 25.83
C LYS A 294 13.45 -5.02 27.27
N ASP A 295 14.66 -4.51 27.46
CA ASP A 295 15.17 -4.03 28.75
C ASP A 295 14.34 -2.87 29.35
N ALA A 296 13.65 -2.05 28.53
CA ALA A 296 12.75 -1.01 29.04
C ALA A 296 11.51 -1.62 29.70
N TYR A 297 10.88 -2.63 29.09
CA TYR A 297 9.80 -3.42 29.69
C TYR A 297 10.28 -4.04 31.02
N GLU A 298 11.44 -4.69 31.02
CA GLU A 298 11.98 -5.37 32.20
C GLU A 298 12.41 -4.38 33.31
N LYS A 299 12.79 -3.15 32.96
CA LYS A 299 13.05 -2.06 33.92
C LYS A 299 11.75 -1.49 34.51
N ILE A 300 10.71 -1.30 33.70
CA ILE A 300 9.39 -0.86 34.18
C ILE A 300 8.84 -1.89 35.18
N CYS A 301 8.77 -3.18 34.79
CA CYS A 301 8.25 -4.25 35.64
C CYS A 301 9.01 -4.34 36.99
N ARG A 302 10.36 -4.33 36.96
CA ARG A 302 11.18 -4.32 38.19
C ARG A 302 10.96 -3.06 39.03
N SER A 303 10.72 -1.91 38.41
CA SER A 303 10.38 -0.67 39.12
C SER A 303 9.01 -0.77 39.80
N THR A 304 8.00 -1.30 39.11
CA THR A 304 6.66 -1.54 39.69
C THR A 304 6.76 -2.46 40.91
N ILE A 305 7.42 -3.62 40.77
CA ILE A 305 7.59 -4.60 41.86
C ILE A 305 8.28 -3.95 43.07
N ARG A 306 9.38 -3.23 42.86
CA ARG A 306 10.16 -2.62 43.95
C ARG A 306 9.41 -1.47 44.66
N ASN A 307 8.64 -0.67 43.93
CA ASN A 307 8.02 0.53 44.49
C ASN A 307 6.58 0.27 45.01
N PHE A 308 5.92 -0.82 44.58
CA PHE A 308 4.56 -1.19 44.99
C PHE A 308 4.45 -2.64 45.52
N PRO A 309 5.30 -3.08 46.47
CA PRO A 309 5.34 -4.48 46.94
C PRO A 309 4.08 -4.94 47.71
N GLY A 310 3.15 -4.04 48.03
CA GLY A 310 1.84 -4.35 48.62
C GLY A 310 0.68 -4.38 47.62
N ALA A 311 0.94 -4.29 46.31
CA ALA A 311 -0.10 -4.37 45.29
C ALA A 311 -0.53 -5.82 45.01
N GLN A 312 -1.81 -6.01 44.66
CA GLN A 312 -2.36 -7.33 44.35
C GLN A 312 -1.65 -7.96 43.14
N SER A 313 -1.24 -9.22 43.26
CA SER A 313 -0.56 -9.99 42.20
C SER A 313 0.73 -9.34 41.67
N ILE A 314 1.44 -8.55 42.51
CA ILE A 314 2.70 -7.90 42.13
C ILE A 314 3.80 -8.92 41.77
N ASP A 315 3.87 -10.04 42.49
CA ASP A 315 4.83 -11.12 42.25
C ASP A 315 4.51 -11.95 40.99
N GLU A 316 3.32 -11.77 40.40
CA GLU A 316 2.87 -12.43 39.17
C GLU A 316 3.10 -11.56 37.91
N ILE A 317 3.81 -10.44 38.04
CA ILE A 317 4.25 -9.64 36.89
C ILE A 317 5.23 -10.45 36.02
N LEU A 318 4.87 -10.63 34.76
CA LEU A 318 5.52 -11.56 33.84
C LEU A 318 6.80 -10.99 33.22
N SER A 319 7.79 -11.85 33.04
CA SER A 319 8.93 -11.56 32.17
C SER A 319 8.47 -11.29 30.74
N PHE A 320 9.28 -10.58 29.94
CA PHE A 320 8.96 -10.29 28.54
C PHE A 320 8.67 -11.57 27.72
N HIS A 321 9.36 -12.68 28.03
CA HIS A 321 9.10 -13.95 27.37
C HIS A 321 7.76 -14.58 27.82
N ASN A 322 7.45 -14.52 29.12
CA ASN A 322 6.25 -15.11 29.67
C ASN A 322 4.99 -14.35 29.21
N VAL A 323 5.03 -13.02 29.08
CA VAL A 323 3.92 -12.25 28.50
C VAL A 323 3.74 -12.54 27.01
N GLU A 324 4.81 -12.75 26.24
CA GLU A 324 4.68 -13.18 24.83
C GLU A 324 4.09 -14.58 24.68
N ASN A 325 4.42 -15.50 25.59
CA ASN A 325 3.81 -16.84 25.65
C ASN A 325 2.34 -16.77 26.08
N LEU A 326 1.98 -15.89 27.02
CA LEU A 326 0.59 -15.65 27.43
C LEU A 326 -0.23 -15.05 26.29
N ILE A 327 0.28 -14.04 25.58
CA ILE A 327 -0.43 -13.47 24.42
C ILE A 327 -0.57 -14.54 23.32
N ALA A 328 0.43 -15.39 23.10
CA ALA A 328 0.33 -16.52 22.17
C ALA A 328 -0.75 -17.53 22.58
N SER A 329 -0.87 -17.87 23.88
CA SER A 329 -1.90 -18.81 24.36
C SER A 329 -3.30 -18.19 24.42
N LEU A 330 -3.43 -16.89 24.69
CA LEU A 330 -4.71 -16.18 24.63
C LEU A 330 -5.25 -16.07 23.20
N THR A 331 -4.38 -15.85 22.21
CA THR A 331 -4.75 -15.61 20.80
C THR A 331 -4.74 -16.88 19.93
N GLY A 332 -3.84 -17.82 20.19
CA GLY A 332 -3.57 -18.98 19.32
C GLY A 332 -2.56 -18.69 18.19
N VAL A 333 -1.94 -17.50 18.17
CA VAL A 333 -1.01 -17.10 17.10
C VAL A 333 0.41 -17.64 17.37
N GLU A 334 0.62 -18.87 16.90
CA GLU A 334 1.94 -19.50 16.75
C GLU A 334 2.68 -18.96 15.51
N LYS A 335 4.01 -19.15 15.47
CA LYS A 335 4.85 -18.91 14.29
C LYS A 335 5.45 -20.25 13.84
N ILE A 336 5.48 -20.51 12.54
CA ILE A 336 6.01 -21.76 11.99
C ILE A 336 7.28 -21.47 11.17
N GLN A 337 8.30 -22.32 11.33
CA GLN A 337 9.62 -22.10 10.73
C GLN A 337 10.06 -23.27 9.88
N HIS A 338 10.58 -22.94 8.69
CA HIS A 338 11.06 -23.91 7.73
C HIS A 338 12.49 -23.57 7.30
N ASP A 339 13.27 -24.61 7.05
CA ASP A 339 14.64 -24.47 6.64
C ASP A 339 14.70 -23.93 5.21
N MET A 340 15.72 -23.13 4.90
CA MET A 340 15.92 -22.58 3.56
C MET A 340 17.38 -22.63 3.15
N CYS A 341 17.61 -22.61 1.84
CA CYS A 341 18.93 -22.42 1.26
C CYS A 341 19.61 -21.16 1.87
N PRO A 342 20.88 -21.23 2.32
CA PRO A 342 21.56 -20.06 2.89
C PRO A 342 21.71 -18.90 1.90
N ASN A 343 21.81 -19.21 0.60
CA ASN A 343 21.81 -18.25 -0.52
C ASN A 343 20.39 -17.74 -0.92
N SER A 344 19.36 -18.01 -0.10
CA SER A 344 17.94 -17.66 -0.32
C SER A 344 17.29 -18.17 -1.61
N CYS A 345 17.85 -19.20 -2.25
CA CYS A 345 17.37 -19.66 -3.57
C CYS A 345 16.01 -20.38 -3.52
N ALA A 346 15.79 -21.24 -2.54
CA ALA A 346 14.57 -22.03 -2.31
C ALA A 346 14.42 -22.40 -0.82
N ALA A 347 13.21 -22.76 -0.41
CA ALA A 347 12.89 -23.38 0.86
C ALA A 347 12.93 -24.92 0.79
N PHE A 348 13.16 -25.59 1.92
CA PHE A 348 13.05 -27.04 2.07
C PHE A 348 11.64 -27.41 2.54
N THR A 349 10.70 -27.36 1.59
CA THR A 349 9.24 -27.41 1.78
C THR A 349 8.56 -28.14 0.62
N GLY A 350 7.39 -28.75 0.85
CA GLY A 350 6.67 -29.52 -0.17
C GLY A 350 7.58 -30.57 -0.84
N PRO A 351 7.63 -30.66 -2.18
CA PRO A 351 8.57 -31.52 -2.93
C PRO A 351 10.08 -31.36 -2.61
N PHE A 352 10.49 -30.33 -1.86
CA PHE A 352 11.87 -30.14 -1.39
C PHE A 352 12.08 -30.46 0.10
N ALA A 353 11.06 -30.95 0.82
CA ALA A 353 11.11 -31.15 2.28
C ALA A 353 12.23 -32.09 2.75
N ASP A 354 12.54 -33.14 1.98
CA ASP A 354 13.53 -34.18 2.34
C ASP A 354 14.93 -33.91 1.78
N GLN A 355 15.14 -32.81 1.06
CA GLN A 355 16.44 -32.52 0.45
C GLN A 355 17.45 -31.99 1.48
N GLU A 356 18.70 -32.48 1.39
CA GLU A 356 19.83 -32.02 2.22
C GLU A 356 20.65 -30.90 1.57
N GLN A 357 20.42 -30.62 0.29
CA GLN A 357 21.13 -29.62 -0.52
C GLN A 357 20.14 -28.86 -1.41
N CYS A 358 20.40 -27.58 -1.67
CA CYS A 358 19.51 -26.73 -2.47
C CYS A 358 19.49 -27.15 -3.95
N PRO A 359 18.33 -27.45 -4.56
CA PRO A 359 18.24 -27.92 -5.94
C PRO A 359 18.61 -26.87 -7.00
N LEU A 360 18.88 -25.62 -6.58
CA LEU A 360 19.18 -24.48 -7.46
C LEU A 360 20.58 -23.88 -7.27
N CYS A 361 21.39 -24.42 -6.34
CA CYS A 361 22.78 -24.02 -6.14
C CYS A 361 23.63 -24.99 -5.28
N GLU A 362 23.17 -26.22 -5.03
CA GLU A 362 23.88 -27.31 -4.32
C GLU A 362 24.31 -27.01 -2.86
N ALA A 363 24.03 -25.81 -2.37
CA ALA A 363 24.36 -25.38 -1.02
C ALA A 363 23.64 -26.24 0.04
N SER A 364 24.43 -26.75 0.99
CA SER A 364 24.00 -27.50 2.17
C SER A 364 22.82 -26.82 2.89
N ARG A 365 21.79 -27.61 3.20
CA ARG A 365 20.71 -27.25 4.13
C ARG A 365 21.24 -26.99 5.54
N TRP A 366 22.25 -27.74 5.94
CA TRP A 366 22.83 -27.73 7.28
C TRP A 366 23.98 -26.72 7.40
N ASN A 367 24.12 -26.11 8.58
CA ASN A 367 25.27 -25.30 8.94
C ASN A 367 26.53 -26.18 8.89
N GLN A 368 27.48 -25.82 8.02
CA GLN A 368 28.67 -26.63 7.75
C GLN A 368 29.63 -26.67 8.94
N ASP A 369 29.72 -25.61 9.74
CA ASP A 369 30.65 -25.54 10.88
C ASP A 369 30.19 -26.46 12.02
N VAL A 370 28.88 -26.44 12.32
CA VAL A 370 28.25 -27.36 13.29
C VAL A 370 28.31 -28.80 12.80
N LEU A 371 28.02 -29.05 11.52
CA LEU A 371 28.02 -30.39 10.94
C LEU A 371 29.44 -31.00 10.96
N ARG A 372 30.47 -30.20 10.66
CA ARG A 372 31.88 -30.64 10.73
C ARG A 372 32.35 -30.80 12.17
N GLY A 373 32.13 -29.80 13.02
CA GLY A 373 32.55 -29.82 14.43
C GLY A 373 31.93 -30.94 15.26
N THR A 374 30.79 -31.49 14.82
CA THR A 374 30.13 -32.65 15.46
C THR A 374 30.31 -33.97 14.71
N ASN A 375 31.17 -34.03 13.68
CA ASN A 375 31.36 -35.21 12.82
C ASN A 375 30.02 -35.79 12.29
N GLY A 376 29.14 -34.92 11.81
CA GLY A 376 27.83 -35.26 11.26
C GLY A 376 26.72 -35.52 12.28
N ARG A 377 27.02 -35.54 13.60
CA ARG A 377 26.05 -35.89 14.65
C ARG A 377 24.97 -34.81 14.87
N SER A 378 25.26 -33.54 14.63
CA SER A 378 24.30 -32.44 14.78
C SER A 378 23.95 -31.78 13.44
N LYS A 379 22.67 -31.86 13.06
CA LYS A 379 22.11 -31.27 11.84
C LYS A 379 21.31 -29.99 12.18
N VAL A 380 22.03 -28.90 12.45
CA VAL A 380 21.43 -27.57 12.61
C VAL A 380 21.26 -26.92 11.22
N PRO A 381 20.08 -26.39 10.85
CA PRO A 381 19.88 -25.69 9.58
C PRO A 381 20.77 -24.46 9.42
N ALA A 382 21.29 -24.22 8.21
CA ALA A 382 22.09 -23.05 7.88
C ALA A 382 21.25 -21.76 7.89
N LYS A 383 19.95 -21.86 7.59
CA LYS A 383 19.01 -20.73 7.60
C LYS A 383 17.56 -21.21 7.70
N ARG A 384 16.67 -20.35 8.21
CA ARG A 384 15.22 -20.55 8.26
C ARG A 384 14.47 -19.30 7.79
N PHE A 385 13.24 -19.49 7.35
CA PHE A 385 12.25 -18.43 7.14
C PHE A 385 11.02 -18.67 8.05
N THR A 386 10.23 -17.63 8.27
CA THR A 386 9.07 -17.66 9.18
C THR A 386 7.78 -17.47 8.38
N THR A 387 6.76 -18.28 8.68
CA THR A 387 5.36 -18.09 8.24
C THR A 387 4.46 -18.00 9.47
N ILE A 388 3.35 -17.28 9.35
CA ILE A 388 2.39 -17.02 10.42
C ILE A 388 1.01 -17.50 9.92
N PRO A 389 0.47 -18.60 10.46
CA PRO A 389 -0.83 -19.14 10.06
C PRO A 389 -1.96 -18.10 10.19
N LEU A 390 -2.82 -18.05 9.18
CA LEU A 390 -3.90 -17.06 9.11
C LEU A 390 -5.12 -17.46 9.95
N GLY A 391 -5.44 -18.75 10.04
CA GLY A 391 -6.64 -19.26 10.72
C GLY A 391 -6.87 -18.71 12.15
N PRO A 392 -5.88 -18.77 13.06
CA PRO A 392 -6.03 -18.22 14.42
C PRO A 392 -6.23 -16.70 14.46
N GLN A 393 -5.68 -15.97 13.49
CA GLN A 393 -5.87 -14.52 13.36
C GLN A 393 -7.28 -14.17 12.89
N LEU A 394 -7.89 -15.00 12.03
CA LEU A 394 -9.28 -14.87 11.62
C LEU A 394 -10.24 -15.23 12.75
N GLN A 395 -10.00 -16.35 13.45
CA GLN A 395 -10.80 -16.73 14.63
C GLN A 395 -10.82 -15.63 15.69
N ALA A 396 -9.69 -14.93 15.90
CA ALA A 396 -9.60 -13.83 16.87
C ALA A 396 -10.55 -12.65 16.59
N LEU A 397 -10.88 -12.37 15.32
CA LEU A 397 -11.77 -11.26 14.93
C LEU A 397 -13.25 -11.50 15.27
N TYR A 398 -13.64 -12.73 15.59
CA TYR A 398 -15.02 -13.09 15.94
C TYR A 398 -15.24 -13.28 17.45
N ARG A 399 -14.20 -13.19 18.29
CA ARG A 399 -14.29 -13.46 19.74
C ARG A 399 -14.74 -12.27 20.59
N ASP A 400 -14.76 -11.08 20.01
CA ASP A 400 -15.41 -9.88 20.55
C ASP A 400 -16.69 -9.60 19.73
N PRO A 401 -17.85 -9.31 20.36
CA PRO A 401 -19.09 -9.07 19.64
C PRO A 401 -19.03 -7.89 18.66
N ASP A 402 -18.29 -6.82 18.97
CA ASP A 402 -18.23 -5.62 18.15
C ASP A 402 -17.33 -5.82 16.92
N GLN A 403 -16.21 -6.53 17.08
CA GLN A 403 -15.34 -6.97 15.98
C GLN A 403 -16.05 -8.00 15.09
N ALA A 404 -16.80 -8.94 15.67
CA ALA A 404 -17.59 -9.93 14.92
C ALA A 404 -18.64 -9.26 14.01
N ARG A 405 -19.38 -8.25 14.52
CA ARG A 405 -20.33 -7.48 13.68
C ARG A 405 -19.64 -6.79 12.51
N GLN A 406 -18.41 -6.31 12.67
CA GLN A 406 -17.67 -5.64 11.61
C GLN A 406 -17.25 -6.59 10.47
N MET A 407 -17.11 -7.89 10.73
CA MET A 407 -16.83 -8.91 9.71
C MET A 407 -18.04 -9.20 8.80
N ARG A 408 -19.23 -8.67 9.10
CA ARG A 408 -20.42 -8.81 8.22
C ARG A 408 -20.54 -7.72 7.16
N TYR A 409 -19.74 -6.65 7.22
CA TYR A 409 -19.84 -5.50 6.31
C TYR A 409 -19.88 -5.91 4.82
N LEU A 410 -18.99 -6.81 4.39
CA LEU A 410 -18.94 -7.22 2.99
C LEU A 410 -20.23 -7.88 2.53
N HIS A 411 -20.82 -8.76 3.36
CA HIS A 411 -22.11 -9.38 3.06
C HIS A 411 -23.25 -8.34 3.06
N GLU A 412 -23.28 -7.45 4.05
CA GLU A 412 -24.29 -6.39 4.19
C GLU A 412 -24.25 -5.40 3.01
N ARG A 413 -23.06 -4.94 2.59
CA ARG A 413 -22.87 -4.11 1.39
C ARG A 413 -23.25 -4.86 0.12
N THR A 414 -22.96 -6.16 0.04
CA THR A 414 -23.36 -7.00 -1.11
C THR A 414 -24.88 -7.11 -1.23
N GLN A 415 -25.61 -7.30 -0.12
CA GLN A 415 -27.09 -7.33 -0.18
C GLN A 415 -27.68 -5.98 -0.61
N GLN A 416 -27.06 -4.86 -0.23
CA GLN A 416 -27.45 -3.52 -0.74
C GLN A 416 -27.26 -3.41 -2.25
N ILE A 417 -26.09 -3.81 -2.77
CA ILE A 417 -25.77 -3.74 -4.21
C ILE A 417 -26.67 -4.69 -5.02
N LEU A 418 -26.96 -5.89 -4.50
CA LEU A 418 -27.92 -6.82 -5.12
C LEU A 418 -29.37 -6.33 -5.04
N ALA A 419 -29.75 -5.54 -4.03
CA ALA A 419 -31.04 -4.88 -3.97
C ALA A 419 -31.14 -3.72 -4.98
N GLU A 420 -30.10 -2.90 -5.10
CA GLU A 420 -29.98 -1.85 -6.12
C GLU A 420 -30.09 -2.44 -7.53
N LEU A 421 -29.29 -3.46 -7.86
CA LEU A 421 -29.30 -4.15 -9.16
C LEU A 421 -30.69 -4.68 -9.54
N ARG A 422 -31.45 -5.24 -8.58
CA ARG A 422 -32.82 -5.74 -8.80
C ARG A 422 -33.84 -4.61 -9.03
N GLN A 423 -33.55 -3.38 -8.62
CA GLN A 423 -34.44 -2.22 -8.75
C GLN A 423 -34.10 -1.34 -9.97
N THR A 424 -32.81 -1.17 -10.28
CA THR A 424 -32.31 -0.21 -11.27
C THR A 424 -31.71 -0.87 -12.52
N GLY A 425 -31.39 -2.16 -12.47
CA GLY A 425 -30.63 -2.88 -13.50
C GLY A 425 -29.16 -2.45 -13.62
N SER A 426 -28.62 -1.63 -12.72
CA SER A 426 -27.22 -1.17 -12.80
C SER A 426 -26.64 -0.74 -11.45
N ILE A 427 -25.32 -0.88 -11.30
CA ILE A 427 -24.59 -0.31 -10.16
C ILE A 427 -24.32 1.17 -10.47
N SER A 428 -24.90 2.07 -9.67
CA SER A 428 -24.70 3.53 -9.83
C SER A 428 -23.32 3.99 -9.35
N LEU A 429 -22.77 3.28 -8.37
CA LEU A 429 -21.61 3.68 -7.58
C LEU A 429 -20.66 2.50 -7.33
N VAL A 430 -19.42 2.61 -7.82
CA VAL A 430 -18.34 1.66 -7.55
C VAL A 430 -17.51 2.23 -6.40
N ASP A 431 -17.80 1.75 -5.18
CA ASP A 431 -17.26 2.29 -3.91
C ASP A 431 -16.45 1.27 -3.09
N ASP A 432 -16.51 -0.02 -3.42
CA ASP A 432 -15.66 -1.07 -2.87
C ASP A 432 -15.50 -2.23 -3.87
N ILE A 433 -14.62 -3.18 -3.57
CA ILE A 433 -14.50 -4.48 -4.22
C ILE A 433 -15.86 -5.21 -4.28
N ALA A 434 -16.74 -4.97 -3.30
CA ALA A 434 -18.13 -5.44 -3.30
C ALA A 434 -18.94 -5.05 -4.55
N ALA A 435 -18.57 -3.98 -5.25
CA ALA A 435 -19.21 -3.51 -6.49
C ALA A 435 -18.57 -4.10 -7.77
N GLY A 436 -17.52 -4.92 -7.67
CA GLY A 436 -16.83 -5.52 -8.81
C GLY A 436 -17.47 -6.82 -9.29
N TRP A 437 -17.67 -6.98 -10.60
CA TRP A 437 -18.28 -8.18 -11.20
C TRP A 437 -17.50 -9.50 -10.99
N ASP A 438 -16.19 -9.48 -10.79
CA ASP A 438 -15.39 -10.68 -10.46
C ASP A 438 -15.79 -11.25 -9.07
N TYR A 439 -16.16 -10.37 -8.13
CA TYR A 439 -16.65 -10.71 -6.79
C TYR A 439 -18.16 -10.98 -6.79
N LEU A 440 -18.98 -10.07 -7.34
CA LEU A 440 -20.44 -10.25 -7.40
C LEU A 440 -20.83 -11.53 -8.15
N GLY A 441 -20.13 -11.85 -9.24
CA GLY A 441 -20.31 -13.11 -9.95
C GLY A 441 -19.97 -14.34 -9.10
N ALA A 442 -18.99 -14.25 -8.18
CA ALA A 442 -18.66 -15.33 -7.25
C ALA A 442 -19.76 -15.54 -6.19
N VAL A 443 -20.40 -14.47 -5.72
CA VAL A 443 -21.56 -14.56 -4.82
C VAL A 443 -22.79 -15.12 -5.55
N LEU A 444 -23.02 -14.69 -6.79
CA LEU A 444 -24.18 -15.13 -7.59
C LEU A 444 -24.04 -16.57 -8.12
N ASP A 445 -22.83 -17.01 -8.47
CA ASP A 445 -22.52 -18.42 -8.80
C ASP A 445 -22.52 -19.34 -7.55
N GLY A 446 -22.64 -18.79 -6.34
CA GLY A 446 -22.67 -19.54 -5.08
C GLY A 446 -21.30 -19.98 -4.54
N ASP A 447 -20.20 -19.50 -5.15
CA ASP A 447 -18.83 -19.73 -4.65
C ASP A 447 -18.63 -19.13 -3.25
N ILE A 448 -19.13 -17.91 -3.04
CA ILE A 448 -18.99 -17.12 -1.80
C ILE A 448 -20.33 -17.04 -1.08
N LYS A 449 -20.43 -17.62 0.11
CA LYS A 449 -21.63 -17.65 0.96
C LYS A 449 -21.59 -16.55 2.04
N LYS A 450 -22.66 -16.41 2.83
CA LYS A 450 -22.80 -15.42 3.92
C LYS A 450 -21.57 -15.38 4.85
N ASP A 451 -21.12 -16.56 5.26
CA ASP A 451 -20.15 -16.76 6.33
C ASP A 451 -18.71 -17.01 5.82
N ASP A 452 -18.47 -16.89 4.52
CA ASP A 452 -17.15 -17.10 3.93
C ASP A 452 -16.25 -15.87 4.08
N ILE A 453 -14.99 -16.09 4.47
CA ILE A 453 -13.99 -15.04 4.63
C ILE A 453 -13.23 -14.87 3.32
N VAL A 454 -13.32 -13.66 2.76
CA VAL A 454 -12.77 -13.28 1.46
C VAL A 454 -11.44 -12.55 1.66
N LEU A 455 -10.40 -13.03 0.98
CA LEU A 455 -9.02 -12.65 1.21
C LEU A 455 -8.39 -11.99 -0.03
N MET A 456 -7.52 -11.02 0.23
CA MET A 456 -6.53 -10.52 -0.70
C MET A 456 -5.13 -10.74 -0.12
N VAL A 457 -4.18 -11.16 -0.96
CA VAL A 457 -2.77 -11.31 -0.59
C VAL A 457 -1.89 -10.31 -1.34
N SER A 458 -0.83 -9.84 -0.69
CA SER A 458 0.17 -8.93 -1.28
C SER A 458 1.58 -9.45 -1.01
N LEU A 459 2.49 -9.32 -1.98
CA LEU A 459 3.89 -9.82 -1.91
C LEU A 459 4.87 -8.77 -2.44
N ASP A 460 5.94 -8.46 -1.69
CA ASP A 460 6.95 -7.47 -2.08
C ASP A 460 8.33 -7.70 -1.39
N GLY A 461 9.37 -7.00 -1.86
CA GLY A 461 10.74 -7.05 -1.37
C GLY A 461 11.17 -5.82 -0.55
N ALA A 462 11.24 -5.96 0.77
CA ALA A 462 11.73 -4.95 1.70
C ALA A 462 13.27 -4.85 1.73
N GLN A 463 13.82 -3.73 1.25
CA GLN A 463 15.25 -3.41 1.35
C GLN A 463 15.59 -2.81 2.73
N LEU A 464 16.34 -3.54 3.58
CA LEU A 464 16.57 -3.16 4.98
C LEU A 464 17.82 -2.30 5.24
N TYR A 465 18.69 -2.13 4.24
CA TYR A 465 19.93 -1.35 4.33
C TYR A 465 20.15 -0.56 3.03
N GLU A 466 20.95 0.50 3.06
CA GLU A 466 21.30 1.29 1.86
C GLU A 466 21.95 0.44 0.73
N SER A 467 22.55 -0.70 1.07
CA SER A 467 23.05 -1.68 0.11
C SER A 467 21.94 -2.53 -0.51
N LYS A 468 21.80 -2.47 -1.85
CA LYS A 468 20.90 -3.30 -2.67
C LYS A 468 21.36 -4.76 -2.83
N GLN A 469 21.93 -5.34 -1.80
CA GLN A 469 22.42 -6.73 -1.74
C GLN A 469 21.81 -7.48 -0.54
N SER A 470 20.66 -7.01 -0.03
CA SER A 470 20.09 -7.46 1.24
C SER A 470 18.59 -7.16 1.31
N ASP A 471 17.84 -7.87 0.47
CA ASP A 471 16.39 -7.74 0.36
C ASP A 471 15.69 -8.86 1.16
N CYS A 472 14.73 -8.51 2.01
CA CYS A 472 13.80 -9.46 2.63
C CYS A 472 12.54 -9.53 1.77
N TRP A 473 11.98 -10.72 1.52
CA TRP A 473 10.67 -10.84 0.84
C TRP A 473 9.57 -11.08 1.88
N ILE A 474 8.46 -10.35 1.78
CA ILE A 474 7.38 -10.35 2.76
C ILE A 474 6.04 -10.50 2.03
N TYR A 475 5.13 -11.29 2.59
CA TYR A 475 3.73 -11.29 2.18
C TYR A 475 2.78 -11.00 3.34
N ILE A 476 1.66 -10.35 3.02
CA ILE A 476 0.61 -9.95 3.96
C ILE A 476 -0.76 -10.35 3.42
N TRP A 477 -1.69 -10.60 4.34
CA TRP A 477 -3.10 -10.84 4.08
C TRP A 477 -3.93 -9.60 4.44
N VAL A 478 -4.92 -9.29 3.62
CA VAL A 478 -5.93 -8.26 3.85
C VAL A 478 -7.30 -8.92 3.80
N ILE A 479 -8.12 -8.63 4.81
CA ILE A 479 -9.41 -9.28 5.05
C ILE A 479 -10.52 -8.40 4.47
N LEU A 480 -11.17 -8.85 3.41
CA LEU A 480 -12.14 -8.03 2.66
C LEU A 480 -13.50 -7.94 3.35
N ASN A 481 -13.80 -8.84 4.29
CA ASN A 481 -15.01 -8.85 5.11
C ASN A 481 -15.23 -7.56 5.91
N LEU A 482 -14.14 -6.96 6.40
CA LEU A 482 -14.13 -5.66 7.08
C LEU A 482 -14.32 -4.51 6.07
N SER A 483 -14.85 -3.37 6.52
CA SER A 483 -15.05 -2.19 5.69
C SER A 483 -13.73 -1.54 5.20
N PRO A 484 -13.73 -0.80 4.07
CA PRO A 484 -12.53 -0.17 3.53
C PRO A 484 -11.81 0.78 4.50
N ASP A 485 -12.55 1.50 5.35
CA ASP A 485 -11.99 2.35 6.41
C ASP A 485 -11.25 1.55 7.50
N LYS A 486 -11.42 0.22 7.55
CA LYS A 486 -10.88 -0.65 8.61
C LYS A 486 -9.88 -1.68 8.12
N ARG A 487 -10.12 -2.34 6.98
CA ARG A 487 -9.33 -3.51 6.56
C ARG A 487 -7.85 -3.24 6.31
N TYR A 488 -7.48 -1.99 6.05
CA TYR A 488 -6.10 -1.54 5.82
C TYR A 488 -5.45 -0.87 7.05
N LYS A 489 -6.10 -0.87 8.22
CA LYS A 489 -5.52 -0.34 9.48
C LYS A 489 -4.41 -1.28 9.97
N LYS A 490 -3.40 -0.74 10.70
CA LYS A 490 -2.28 -1.52 11.30
C LYS A 490 -2.76 -2.76 12.09
N VAL A 491 -3.93 -2.67 12.72
CA VAL A 491 -4.55 -3.73 13.55
C VAL A 491 -5.26 -4.85 12.75
N HIS A 492 -5.61 -4.63 11.47
CA HIS A 492 -6.34 -5.60 10.63
C HIS A 492 -5.53 -6.16 9.46
N VAL A 493 -4.34 -5.62 9.19
CA VAL A 493 -3.39 -6.19 8.23
C VAL A 493 -2.60 -7.31 8.91
N CYS A 494 -2.61 -8.50 8.32
CA CYS A 494 -2.02 -9.71 8.89
C CYS A 494 -0.74 -10.13 8.12
N PRO A 495 0.46 -9.87 8.65
CA PRO A 495 1.69 -10.49 8.13
C PRO A 495 1.56 -12.00 7.97
N GLY A 496 1.83 -12.51 6.77
CA GLY A 496 1.74 -13.93 6.42
C GLY A 496 3.09 -14.64 6.49
N GLY A 497 4.18 -14.00 6.05
CA GLY A 497 5.51 -14.60 6.17
C GLY A 497 6.66 -13.70 5.73
N PHE A 498 7.86 -14.09 6.18
CA PHE A 498 9.11 -13.34 6.08
C PHE A 498 10.22 -14.25 5.56
N ILE A 499 10.81 -13.89 4.42
CA ILE A 499 11.82 -14.64 3.68
C ILE A 499 13.14 -13.86 3.69
N PRO A 500 14.11 -14.23 4.54
CA PRO A 500 15.38 -13.51 4.66
C PRO A 500 16.20 -13.41 3.35
N GLY A 501 16.86 -12.26 3.16
CA GLY A 501 17.90 -12.07 2.15
C GLY A 501 19.15 -12.94 2.41
N PRO A 502 20.28 -12.75 1.69
CA PRO A 502 20.62 -11.53 0.96
C PRO A 502 20.03 -11.43 -0.46
N ASN A 503 19.74 -12.55 -1.09
CA ASN A 503 19.30 -12.59 -2.49
C ASN A 503 17.78 -12.70 -2.62
N LYS A 504 17.21 -12.16 -3.70
CA LYS A 504 15.83 -12.47 -4.13
C LYS A 504 15.64 -14.01 -4.31
N PRO A 505 14.52 -14.59 -3.85
CA PRO A 505 14.15 -15.99 -4.10
C PRO A 505 14.19 -16.38 -5.60
N LYS A 506 14.75 -17.55 -5.89
CA LYS A 506 14.79 -18.12 -7.26
C LYS A 506 13.59 -19.03 -7.54
N ASN A 507 13.17 -19.82 -6.56
CA ASN A 507 11.89 -20.53 -6.52
C ASN A 507 11.10 -19.96 -5.33
N ILE A 508 10.27 -18.95 -5.62
CA ILE A 508 9.41 -18.25 -4.65
C ILE A 508 8.26 -19.15 -4.17
N ASP A 509 7.78 -20.04 -5.04
CA ASP A 509 6.71 -21.01 -4.80
C ASP A 509 7.01 -21.85 -3.55
N SER A 510 8.25 -22.33 -3.39
CA SER A 510 8.67 -23.08 -2.20
C SER A 510 8.49 -22.32 -0.88
N PHE A 511 8.60 -20.99 -0.88
CA PHE A 511 8.35 -20.18 0.32
C PHE A 511 6.86 -19.88 0.51
N LEU A 512 6.14 -19.55 -0.57
CA LEU A 512 4.70 -19.28 -0.55
C LEU A 512 3.86 -20.54 -0.27
N PHE A 513 4.39 -21.73 -0.58
CA PHE A 513 3.74 -23.02 -0.37
C PHE A 513 3.25 -23.19 1.06
N VAL A 514 4.03 -22.80 2.08
CA VAL A 514 3.64 -22.99 3.50
C VAL A 514 2.41 -22.12 3.85
N GLY A 515 2.38 -20.88 3.36
CA GLY A 515 1.25 -19.98 3.60
C GLY A 515 -0.01 -20.39 2.83
N LEU A 516 0.14 -20.75 1.55
CA LEU A 516 -0.98 -21.20 0.71
C LEU A 516 -1.49 -22.58 1.12
N HIS A 517 -0.62 -23.49 1.58
CA HIS A 517 -1.01 -24.81 2.08
C HIS A 517 -1.93 -24.71 3.29
N HIS A 518 -1.63 -23.80 4.22
CA HIS A 518 -2.54 -23.49 5.31
C HIS A 518 -3.91 -22.94 4.84
N ILE A 519 -3.96 -22.20 3.72
CA ILE A 519 -5.23 -21.76 3.12
C ILE A 519 -5.95 -22.94 2.45
N ALA A 520 -5.27 -23.75 1.63
CA ALA A 520 -5.86 -24.91 0.95
C ALA A 520 -6.44 -25.95 1.95
N ALA A 521 -5.70 -26.26 3.02
CA ALA A 521 -6.19 -27.12 4.09
C ALA A 521 -7.47 -26.56 4.75
N LEU A 522 -7.57 -25.24 4.95
CA LEU A 522 -8.78 -24.59 5.46
C LEU A 522 -9.89 -24.42 4.39
N GLN A 523 -9.58 -24.51 3.10
CA GLN A 523 -10.57 -24.60 2.03
C GLN A 523 -11.19 -26.00 1.95
N HIS A 524 -10.42 -27.05 2.24
CA HIS A 524 -10.92 -28.42 2.22
C HIS A 524 -11.63 -28.82 3.52
N GLU A 525 -11.11 -28.44 4.69
CA GLU A 525 -11.71 -28.78 5.99
C GLU A 525 -12.76 -27.77 6.47
N GLY A 526 -12.64 -26.51 6.05
CA GLY A 526 -13.42 -25.38 6.56
C GLY A 526 -12.85 -24.82 7.87
N LEU A 527 -12.64 -23.50 7.95
CA LEU A 527 -12.19 -22.87 9.19
C LEU A 527 -13.36 -22.74 10.17
N ARG A 528 -13.34 -23.49 11.26
CA ARG A 528 -14.38 -23.42 12.29
C ARG A 528 -14.21 -22.16 13.16
N ILE A 529 -15.28 -21.39 13.31
CA ILE A 529 -15.33 -20.09 13.98
C ILE A 529 -16.51 -20.06 14.96
N TRP A 530 -16.34 -19.46 16.13
CA TRP A 530 -17.42 -19.06 17.02
C TRP A 530 -17.61 -17.53 16.93
N ASP A 531 -18.84 -17.11 16.68
CA ASP A 531 -19.26 -15.71 16.51
C ASP A 531 -19.83 -15.17 17.82
N ALA A 532 -19.09 -14.29 18.50
CA ALA A 532 -19.53 -13.66 19.75
C ALA A 532 -20.68 -12.65 19.57
N SER A 533 -21.02 -12.23 18.33
CA SER A 533 -22.19 -11.39 18.07
C SER A 533 -23.49 -12.19 17.89
N GLU A 534 -23.40 -13.42 17.41
CA GLU A 534 -24.58 -14.27 17.09
C GLU A 534 -24.65 -15.54 17.97
N ASP A 535 -23.72 -15.68 18.93
CA ASP A 535 -23.45 -16.85 19.79
C ASP A 535 -23.62 -18.20 19.08
N ARG A 536 -22.95 -18.33 17.92
CA ARG A 536 -23.04 -19.52 17.07
C ARG A 536 -21.68 -19.96 16.58
N THR A 537 -21.55 -21.27 16.32
CA THR A 537 -20.40 -21.83 15.62
C THR A 537 -20.74 -22.04 14.15
N PHE A 538 -19.84 -21.67 13.24
CA PHE A 538 -19.96 -21.93 11.80
C PHE A 538 -18.61 -22.38 11.20
N SER A 539 -18.62 -22.85 9.96
CA SER A 539 -17.40 -23.13 9.18
C SER A 539 -17.30 -22.17 8.00
N SER A 540 -16.16 -21.51 7.86
CA SER A 540 -15.87 -20.56 6.78
C SER A 540 -14.96 -21.21 5.73
N TYR A 541 -15.32 -21.12 4.46
CA TYR A 541 -14.49 -21.57 3.35
C TYR A 541 -13.71 -20.36 2.81
N LEU A 542 -12.39 -20.35 3.03
CA LEU A 542 -11.57 -19.16 2.80
C LEU A 542 -11.41 -18.86 1.29
N TYR A 543 -12.06 -17.81 0.80
CA TYR A 543 -12.05 -17.47 -0.62
C TYR A 543 -10.89 -16.53 -0.97
N LEU A 544 -9.94 -16.96 -1.81
CA LEU A 544 -8.87 -16.09 -2.33
C LEU A 544 -9.35 -15.33 -3.58
N LEU A 545 -9.67 -14.04 -3.40
CA LEU A 545 -10.15 -13.17 -4.47
C LEU A 545 -9.00 -12.57 -5.28
N PHE A 546 -8.05 -11.88 -4.65
CA PHE A 546 -6.98 -11.14 -5.34
C PHE A 546 -5.57 -11.46 -4.84
N THR A 547 -4.62 -11.46 -5.79
CA THR A 547 -3.17 -11.61 -5.57
C THR A 547 -2.46 -10.41 -6.16
N THR A 548 -1.78 -9.65 -5.30
CA THR A 548 -1.24 -8.32 -5.59
C THR A 548 0.28 -8.27 -5.34
N ALA A 549 0.99 -7.44 -6.11
CA ALA A 549 2.44 -7.22 -6.03
C ALA A 549 2.86 -6.06 -6.97
N ASP A 550 4.14 -5.69 -6.98
CA ASP A 550 4.72 -4.86 -8.05
C ASP A 550 4.81 -5.62 -9.40
N GLY A 551 5.08 -4.94 -10.51
CA GLY A 551 5.11 -5.55 -11.85
C GLY A 551 6.11 -6.72 -12.04
N PRO A 552 7.32 -6.64 -11.45
CA PRO A 552 8.26 -7.75 -11.23
C PRO A 552 7.79 -8.87 -10.26
N GLY A 553 7.00 -8.56 -9.24
CA GLY A 553 6.52 -9.46 -8.20
C GLY A 553 5.26 -10.23 -8.63
N LEU A 554 4.40 -9.66 -9.47
CA LEU A 554 3.26 -10.37 -10.08
C LEU A 554 3.71 -11.63 -10.86
N VAL A 555 4.93 -11.64 -11.39
CA VAL A 555 5.56 -12.84 -12.03
C VAL A 555 5.65 -14.04 -11.07
N CYS A 556 5.75 -13.79 -9.76
CA CYS A 556 5.77 -14.82 -8.74
C CYS A 556 4.40 -15.51 -8.61
N TRP A 557 3.31 -14.76 -8.81
CA TRP A 557 1.92 -15.24 -8.77
C TRP A 557 1.44 -15.80 -10.12
N ASP A 558 1.60 -15.06 -11.22
CA ASP A 558 0.98 -15.34 -12.53
C ASP A 558 1.71 -16.41 -13.37
N GLY A 559 2.98 -16.70 -13.05
CA GLY A 559 3.82 -17.64 -13.81
C GLY A 559 4.13 -17.18 -15.24
N MET A 560 3.86 -15.92 -15.58
CA MET A 560 4.01 -15.34 -16.92
C MET A 560 5.43 -14.82 -17.21
N VAL A 561 5.61 -14.35 -18.44
CA VAL A 561 6.80 -13.62 -18.86
C VAL A 561 6.95 -12.28 -18.15
N GLY A 562 8.17 -11.73 -18.20
CA GLY A 562 8.41 -10.33 -17.86
C GLY A 562 7.73 -9.38 -18.84
N HIS A 563 7.67 -8.10 -18.46
CA HIS A 563 7.00 -7.03 -19.21
C HIS A 563 7.51 -6.80 -20.65
N SER A 564 8.62 -7.42 -21.03
CA SER A 564 9.29 -7.35 -22.34
C SER A 564 8.93 -8.51 -23.28
N GLY A 565 8.13 -9.48 -22.82
CA GLY A 565 7.68 -10.61 -23.63
C GLY A 565 6.54 -10.23 -24.59
N LYS A 566 6.35 -11.04 -25.64
CA LYS A 566 5.37 -10.77 -26.70
C LYS A 566 3.96 -10.55 -26.14
N ASN A 567 3.54 -11.34 -25.15
CA ASN A 567 2.27 -11.16 -24.44
C ASN A 567 2.58 -10.73 -22.99
N GLY A 568 3.14 -9.53 -22.83
CA GLY A 568 3.60 -8.99 -21.53
C GLY A 568 2.53 -8.32 -20.67
N CYS A 569 1.25 -8.37 -21.06
CA CYS A 569 0.15 -7.68 -20.37
C CYS A 569 -0.29 -8.45 -19.10
N ARG A 570 -0.30 -7.76 -17.94
CA ARG A 570 -0.54 -8.37 -16.62
C ARG A 570 -1.98 -8.84 -16.38
N VAL A 571 -2.97 -8.26 -17.08
CA VAL A 571 -4.35 -8.75 -17.04
C VAL A 571 -4.60 -9.90 -18.03
N TYR A 572 -3.57 -10.48 -18.66
CA TYR A 572 -3.69 -11.52 -19.69
C TYR A 572 -4.69 -11.17 -20.81
N CYS A 573 -4.64 -9.94 -21.33
CA CYS A 573 -5.28 -9.65 -22.62
C CYS A 573 -4.46 -10.28 -23.77
N PRO A 574 -5.09 -10.71 -24.88
CA PRO A 574 -4.43 -11.43 -25.97
C PRO A 574 -3.61 -10.53 -26.91
N THR A 575 -3.59 -9.21 -26.68
CA THR A 575 -2.88 -8.22 -27.50
C THR A 575 -1.37 -8.50 -27.55
N PRO A 576 -0.80 -8.84 -28.73
CA PRO A 576 0.63 -9.04 -28.87
C PRO A 576 1.36 -7.70 -28.95
N GLY A 577 2.59 -7.66 -28.44
CA GLY A 577 3.51 -6.55 -28.63
C GLY A 577 4.29 -6.64 -29.95
N ARG A 578 4.92 -5.52 -30.31
CA ARG A 578 5.77 -5.33 -31.50
C ARG A 578 7.23 -5.14 -31.08
N ARG A 579 8.19 -5.63 -31.88
CA ARG A 579 9.65 -5.47 -31.61
C ARG A 579 10.37 -4.73 -32.74
N LYS A 580 11.53 -4.16 -32.42
CA LYS A 580 12.50 -3.62 -33.40
C LYS A 580 13.19 -4.76 -34.16
N PHE A 581 13.71 -4.51 -35.37
CA PHE A 581 14.59 -5.45 -36.07
C PHE A 581 15.78 -5.87 -35.19
N HIS A 582 16.14 -7.15 -35.26
CA HIS A 582 17.18 -7.80 -34.44
C HIS A 582 16.97 -7.72 -32.91
N GLY A 583 15.90 -7.09 -32.43
CA GLY A 583 15.55 -6.97 -31.02
C GLY A 583 14.85 -8.21 -30.45
N THR A 584 15.00 -8.39 -29.14
CA THR A 584 14.33 -9.43 -28.33
C THR A 584 13.21 -8.88 -27.44
N HIS A 585 13.17 -7.57 -27.21
CA HIS A 585 12.16 -6.88 -26.41
C HIS A 585 10.93 -6.55 -27.26
N TYR A 586 9.74 -6.88 -26.77
CA TYR A 586 8.46 -6.51 -27.35
C TYR A 586 7.81 -5.37 -26.56
N TYR A 587 7.23 -4.41 -27.28
CA TYR A 587 6.57 -3.21 -26.77
C TYR A 587 5.08 -3.27 -27.14
N PRO A 588 4.13 -3.00 -26.24
CA PRO A 588 2.69 -3.17 -26.49
C PRO A 588 2.07 -2.01 -27.30
N ALA A 589 2.70 -1.66 -28.43
CA ALA A 589 2.21 -0.65 -29.38
C ALA A 589 1.03 -1.20 -30.21
N LEU A 590 -0.13 -0.57 -30.06
CA LEU A 590 -1.36 -0.94 -30.76
C LEU A 590 -1.27 -0.60 -32.25
N LEU A 591 -0.70 0.57 -32.59
CA LEU A 591 -0.50 1.02 -33.96
C LEU A 591 0.75 0.40 -34.57
N ARG A 592 0.69 0.11 -35.86
CA ARG A 592 1.76 -0.52 -36.65
C ARG A 592 2.79 0.53 -37.10
N PRO A 593 4.09 0.21 -37.10
CA PRO A 593 5.10 1.05 -37.75
C PRO A 593 4.74 1.36 -39.21
N ARG A 594 4.88 2.62 -39.63
CA ARG A 594 4.67 3.06 -41.03
C ARG A 594 5.74 2.54 -41.98
N ASP A 595 6.94 2.33 -41.45
CA ASP A 595 8.09 1.78 -42.16
C ASP A 595 7.98 0.24 -42.28
N ASN A 596 9.12 -0.44 -42.31
CA ASN A 596 9.17 -1.90 -42.20
C ASN A 596 8.87 -2.39 -40.78
N CYS A 597 8.20 -3.54 -40.66
CA CYS A 597 7.94 -4.23 -39.40
C CYS A 597 8.88 -5.44 -39.23
N ALA A 598 9.32 -5.73 -38.00
CA ALA A 598 10.06 -6.96 -37.72
C ALA A 598 9.15 -8.20 -37.84
N PRO A 599 9.66 -9.37 -38.28
CA PRO A 599 8.85 -10.58 -38.44
C PRO A 599 8.14 -10.99 -37.14
N GLY A 600 6.81 -11.15 -37.21
CA GLY A 600 5.96 -11.44 -36.05
C GLY A 600 5.57 -10.20 -35.23
N SER A 601 5.57 -9.01 -35.83
CA SER A 601 5.16 -7.71 -35.25
C SER A 601 4.37 -6.84 -36.24
N ASP A 602 3.91 -7.48 -37.31
CA ASP A 602 3.28 -6.94 -38.52
C ASP A 602 1.73 -6.99 -38.50
N HIS A 603 1.15 -7.43 -37.36
CA HIS A 603 -0.29 -7.48 -37.14
C HIS A 603 -0.98 -6.12 -37.40
N PRO A 604 -2.29 -6.09 -37.73
CA PRO A 604 -3.03 -4.85 -37.91
C PRO A 604 -2.96 -3.90 -36.71
N ASP A 605 -3.37 -2.66 -36.94
CA ASP A 605 -3.67 -1.70 -35.87
C ASP A 605 -4.80 -2.26 -35.01
N ILE A 606 -4.69 -2.09 -33.69
CA ILE A 606 -5.71 -2.50 -32.72
C ILE A 606 -6.39 -1.24 -32.19
N ASP A 607 -7.72 -1.20 -32.25
CA ASP A 607 -8.45 -0.09 -31.67
C ASP A 607 -8.47 -0.18 -30.13
N VAL A 608 -8.18 0.94 -29.49
CA VAL A 608 -8.11 1.07 -28.04
C VAL A 608 -9.46 0.84 -27.37
N PHE A 609 -10.54 1.23 -28.05
CA PHE A 609 -11.91 1.01 -27.59
C PHE A 609 -12.45 -0.40 -27.92
N GLN A 610 -11.64 -1.25 -28.55
CA GLN A 610 -11.96 -2.65 -28.85
C GLN A 610 -10.90 -3.62 -28.28
N LEU A 611 -10.13 -3.18 -27.28
CA LEU A 611 -9.20 -4.05 -26.55
C LEU A 611 -9.96 -5.21 -25.90
N PRO A 612 -9.62 -6.48 -26.18
CA PRO A 612 -10.28 -7.61 -25.54
C PRO A 612 -10.04 -7.62 -24.04
N LEU A 613 -11.07 -7.99 -23.28
CA LEU A 613 -11.05 -8.00 -21.81
C LEU A 613 -9.88 -8.82 -21.26
N GLY A 614 -9.37 -8.37 -20.11
CA GLY A 614 -8.38 -9.13 -19.34
C GLY A 614 -8.91 -10.51 -18.95
N GLY A 615 -8.04 -11.51 -19.04
CA GLY A 615 -8.30 -12.89 -18.66
C GLY A 615 -8.87 -13.75 -19.78
N SER A 616 -8.28 -13.71 -20.98
CA SER A 616 -8.74 -14.54 -22.11
C SER A 616 -8.92 -16.00 -21.73
N GLY A 617 -10.06 -16.60 -22.13
CA GLY A 617 -10.36 -18.02 -21.98
C GLY A 617 -9.32 -18.95 -22.63
N ASP A 618 -8.52 -18.44 -23.57
CA ASP A 618 -7.37 -19.13 -24.13
C ASP A 618 -6.31 -19.52 -23.09
N TYR A 619 -6.30 -18.91 -21.88
CA TYR A 619 -5.31 -19.17 -20.85
C TYR A 619 -5.17 -20.68 -20.54
N ALA A 620 -6.29 -21.40 -20.40
CA ALA A 620 -6.28 -22.84 -20.13
C ALA A 620 -5.68 -23.64 -21.30
N HIS A 621 -6.05 -23.32 -22.54
CA HIS A 621 -5.48 -23.93 -23.74
C HIS A 621 -3.97 -23.63 -23.87
N ASN A 622 -3.58 -22.38 -23.66
CA ASN A 622 -2.20 -21.90 -23.77
C ASN A 622 -1.31 -22.53 -22.70
N LEU A 623 -1.79 -22.67 -21.47
CA LEU A 623 -1.10 -23.39 -20.39
C LEU A 623 -0.93 -24.87 -20.73
N ALA A 624 -2.00 -25.54 -21.17
CA ALA A 624 -1.94 -26.93 -21.61
C ALA A 624 -0.97 -27.12 -22.80
N ARG A 625 -0.92 -26.17 -23.75
CA ARG A 625 0.04 -26.15 -24.87
C ARG A 625 1.47 -26.00 -24.36
N LEU A 626 1.72 -25.10 -23.39
CA LEU A 626 3.04 -24.86 -22.81
C LEU A 626 3.62 -26.10 -22.11
N ILE A 627 2.87 -26.72 -21.19
CA ILE A 627 3.39 -27.85 -20.39
C ILE A 627 3.61 -29.12 -21.22
N SER A 628 2.84 -29.28 -22.29
CA SER A 628 2.96 -30.36 -23.28
C SER A 628 4.12 -30.14 -24.27
N ALA A 629 5.13 -29.33 -23.90
CA ALA A 629 6.30 -29.06 -24.73
C ALA A 629 7.30 -30.23 -24.67
N PRO A 630 7.56 -30.94 -25.79
CA PRO A 630 8.41 -32.14 -25.77
C PRO A 630 9.91 -31.84 -25.61
N SER A 631 10.32 -30.58 -25.69
CA SER A 631 11.72 -30.17 -25.53
C SER A 631 11.84 -28.71 -25.08
N GLN A 632 13.00 -28.34 -24.52
CA GLN A 632 13.31 -26.98 -24.10
C GLN A 632 13.07 -25.96 -25.24
N ARG A 633 13.51 -26.26 -26.46
CA ARG A 633 13.28 -25.41 -27.65
C ARG A 633 11.79 -25.20 -27.94
N GLN A 634 10.96 -26.23 -27.78
CA GLN A 634 9.52 -26.13 -27.97
C GLN A 634 8.83 -25.34 -26.84
N TRP A 635 9.33 -25.45 -25.61
CA TRP A 635 8.88 -24.60 -24.50
C TRP A 635 9.25 -23.13 -24.72
N ASP A 636 10.48 -22.83 -25.17
CA ASP A 636 10.91 -21.45 -25.45
C ASP A 636 10.08 -20.78 -26.54
N ILE A 637 9.68 -21.53 -27.58
CA ILE A 637 8.73 -21.10 -28.61
C ILE A 637 7.35 -20.83 -27.98
N ARG A 638 6.74 -21.83 -27.34
CA ARG A 638 5.37 -21.74 -26.79
C ARG A 638 5.25 -20.69 -25.68
N LYS A 639 6.28 -20.51 -24.85
CA LYS A 639 6.42 -19.42 -23.87
C LYS A 639 6.35 -18.05 -24.54
N THR A 640 7.01 -17.89 -25.68
CA THR A 640 7.01 -16.65 -26.47
C THR A 640 5.67 -16.41 -27.17
N GLU A 641 4.97 -17.47 -27.59
CA GLU A 641 3.63 -17.38 -28.20
C GLU A 641 2.51 -17.10 -27.19
N THR A 642 2.61 -17.62 -25.97
CA THR A 642 1.52 -17.64 -24.98
C THR A 642 1.67 -16.61 -23.86
N GLY A 643 2.90 -16.16 -23.58
CA GLY A 643 3.23 -15.34 -22.41
C GLY A 643 3.34 -16.11 -21.10
N ILE A 644 3.16 -17.44 -21.09
CA ILE A 644 3.20 -18.27 -19.87
C ILE A 644 4.57 -18.97 -19.76
N THR A 645 5.16 -19.05 -18.57
CA THR A 645 6.47 -19.71 -18.34
C THR A 645 6.35 -21.00 -17.53
N LYS A 646 5.43 -21.06 -16.57
CA LYS A 646 5.16 -22.20 -15.67
C LYS A 646 3.67 -22.24 -15.30
N PRO A 647 3.13 -23.37 -14.80
CA PRO A 647 1.87 -23.35 -14.07
C PRO A 647 2.02 -22.50 -12.78
N PRO A 648 1.07 -21.61 -12.46
CA PRO A 648 0.99 -20.92 -11.18
C PRO A 648 0.81 -21.86 -10.00
N LEU A 649 1.40 -21.54 -8.84
CA LEU A 649 1.13 -22.26 -7.59
C LEU A 649 -0.34 -22.16 -7.17
N ILE A 650 -1.00 -21.03 -7.43
CA ILE A 650 -2.42 -20.76 -7.11
C ILE A 650 -3.38 -21.79 -7.75
N LEU A 651 -2.98 -22.49 -8.82
CA LEU A 651 -3.77 -23.58 -9.40
C LEU A 651 -3.97 -24.78 -8.46
N GLY A 652 -3.25 -24.83 -7.33
CA GLY A 652 -3.45 -25.84 -6.30
C GLY A 652 -4.47 -25.46 -5.21
N LEU A 653 -5.07 -24.27 -5.27
CA LEU A 653 -6.21 -23.93 -4.41
C LEU A 653 -7.52 -24.52 -4.96
N ASP A 654 -8.55 -24.63 -4.12
CA ASP A 654 -9.86 -25.08 -4.57
C ASP A 654 -10.47 -24.09 -5.57
N PRO A 655 -10.90 -24.52 -6.78
CA PRO A 655 -11.48 -23.63 -7.80
C PRO A 655 -12.79 -22.93 -7.39
N SER A 656 -13.53 -23.48 -6.43
CA SER A 656 -14.71 -22.84 -5.84
C SER A 656 -14.34 -21.83 -4.75
N CYS A 657 -13.19 -22.01 -4.08
CA CYS A 657 -12.66 -21.07 -3.08
C CYS A 657 -11.62 -20.09 -3.65
N SER A 658 -11.61 -19.86 -4.97
CA SER A 658 -10.72 -18.89 -5.60
C SER A 658 -11.32 -18.24 -6.85
N LEU A 659 -10.91 -17.00 -7.14
CA LEU A 659 -11.19 -16.37 -8.43
C LEU A 659 -10.36 -17.00 -9.58
N GLY A 660 -9.23 -17.64 -9.25
CA GLY A 660 -8.38 -18.36 -10.19
C GLY A 660 -7.49 -17.48 -11.08
N VAL A 661 -6.45 -18.08 -11.65
CA VAL A 661 -5.51 -17.39 -12.56
C VAL A 661 -6.08 -17.38 -13.99
N PRO A 662 -6.03 -16.27 -14.74
CA PRO A 662 -5.39 -14.98 -14.43
C PRO A 662 -6.29 -13.95 -13.72
N LEU A 663 -7.56 -14.26 -13.49
CA LEU A 663 -8.56 -13.28 -13.01
C LEU A 663 -8.23 -12.69 -11.62
N CYS A 664 -7.55 -13.43 -10.75
CA CYS A 664 -7.10 -12.93 -9.44
C CYS A 664 -5.93 -11.93 -9.49
N MET A 665 -5.28 -11.70 -10.64
CA MET A 665 -4.22 -10.70 -10.79
C MET A 665 -4.80 -9.28 -10.91
N THR A 666 -4.15 -8.29 -10.29
CA THR A 666 -4.63 -6.90 -10.28
C THR A 666 -3.61 -5.92 -10.89
N THR A 667 -4.09 -4.85 -11.54
CA THR A 667 -3.23 -3.73 -11.96
C THR A 667 -3.00 -2.75 -10.80
N ASP A 668 -1.80 -2.73 -10.21
CA ASP A 668 -1.47 -1.78 -9.14
C ASP A 668 -1.32 -0.34 -9.68
N LEU A 669 -2.27 0.53 -9.29
CA LEU A 669 -2.26 1.94 -9.64
C LEU A 669 -1.06 2.71 -9.07
N MET A 670 -0.51 2.29 -7.91
CA MET A 670 0.63 2.96 -7.26
C MET A 670 1.90 2.87 -8.12
N HIS A 671 2.33 1.65 -8.46
CA HIS A 671 3.48 1.47 -9.35
C HIS A 671 3.18 1.92 -10.78
N LEU A 672 1.93 1.82 -11.27
CA LEU A 672 1.57 2.35 -12.58
C LEU A 672 1.82 3.87 -12.67
N ALA A 673 1.36 4.63 -11.67
CA ALA A 673 1.60 6.07 -11.58
C ALA A 673 3.10 6.41 -11.57
N GLY A 674 3.91 5.64 -10.84
CA GLY A 674 5.38 5.78 -10.85
C GLY A 674 6.01 5.51 -12.22
N ASN A 675 5.60 4.44 -12.90
CA ASN A 675 6.10 4.07 -14.23
C ASN A 675 5.67 5.05 -15.32
N LEU A 676 4.49 5.68 -15.21
CA LEU A 676 4.07 6.78 -16.08
C LEU A 676 4.90 8.04 -15.83
N SER A 677 5.19 8.34 -14.56
CA SER A 677 6.01 9.50 -14.15
C SER A 677 7.41 9.42 -14.75
N ASP A 678 8.09 8.28 -14.62
CA ASP A 678 9.43 8.09 -15.20
C ASP A 678 9.42 8.16 -16.74
N LEU A 679 8.40 7.60 -17.40
CA LEU A 679 8.23 7.70 -18.85
C LEU A 679 8.10 9.16 -19.31
N LEU A 680 7.15 9.91 -18.74
CA LEU A 680 6.87 11.28 -19.14
C LEU A 680 8.05 12.22 -18.86
N ILE A 681 8.66 12.12 -17.68
CA ILE A 681 9.85 12.92 -17.35
C ILE A 681 11.03 12.54 -18.27
N SER A 682 11.19 11.26 -18.63
CA SER A 682 12.25 10.83 -19.56
C SER A 682 12.04 11.38 -20.98
N LEU A 683 10.79 11.52 -21.42
CA LEU A 683 10.44 12.16 -22.69
C LEU A 683 10.70 13.66 -22.62
N TRP A 684 10.15 14.36 -21.61
CA TRP A 684 10.28 15.81 -21.48
C TRP A 684 11.71 16.28 -21.22
N ARG A 685 12.57 15.49 -20.56
CA ARG A 685 14.01 15.78 -20.45
C ARG A 685 14.82 15.34 -21.66
N GLY A 686 14.21 14.65 -22.63
CA GLY A 686 14.90 14.01 -23.73
C GLY A 686 15.98 13.01 -23.28
N THR A 687 15.87 12.39 -22.10
CA THR A 687 16.88 11.48 -21.54
C THR A 687 16.77 10.06 -22.10
N MET A 688 15.66 9.72 -22.77
CA MET A 688 15.48 8.42 -23.43
C MET A 688 16.59 8.12 -24.46
N GLU A 689 16.79 6.84 -24.73
CA GLU A 689 17.67 6.37 -25.81
C GLU A 689 17.19 6.91 -27.16
N CYS A 690 18.11 7.44 -27.97
CA CYS A 690 17.84 7.87 -29.34
C CYS A 690 18.48 6.86 -30.28
N ALA A 691 17.72 6.34 -31.25
CA ALA A 691 18.26 5.47 -32.28
C ALA A 691 19.14 6.26 -33.25
N GLN A 692 20.02 5.57 -33.98
CA GLN A 692 20.89 6.20 -35.01
C GLN A 692 20.09 6.81 -36.17
N THR A 693 18.85 6.37 -36.37
CA THR A 693 17.90 6.86 -37.39
C THR A 693 16.98 7.98 -36.89
N ASP A 694 17.09 8.37 -35.62
CA ASP A 694 16.31 9.41 -34.97
C ASP A 694 17.21 10.55 -34.48
N SER A 695 16.65 11.73 -34.22
CA SER A 695 17.35 12.82 -33.55
C SER A 695 16.50 13.44 -32.44
N LYS A 696 17.14 13.70 -31.30
CA LYS A 696 16.57 14.47 -30.18
C LYS A 696 16.23 15.91 -30.54
N ASP A 697 16.74 16.42 -31.66
CA ASP A 697 16.42 17.75 -32.19
C ASP A 697 15.04 17.76 -32.89
N SER A 698 14.47 16.58 -33.17
CA SER A 698 13.09 16.39 -33.62
C SER A 698 12.11 16.07 -32.47
N TRP A 699 12.57 16.11 -31.22
CA TRP A 699 11.76 15.86 -30.03
C TRP A 699 11.31 17.21 -29.44
N ASP A 700 10.34 17.86 -30.08
CA ASP A 700 9.78 19.15 -29.66
C ASP A 700 9.10 19.11 -28.27
N TRP A 701 8.70 17.92 -27.81
CA TRP A 701 8.26 17.66 -26.44
C TRP A 701 9.39 17.70 -25.39
N ALA A 702 10.67 17.72 -25.77
CA ALA A 702 11.82 17.62 -24.87
C ALA A 702 12.20 18.96 -24.19
N VAL A 703 11.20 19.64 -23.63
CA VAL A 703 11.27 21.00 -23.06
C VAL A 703 12.20 21.17 -21.86
N PHE A 704 12.62 20.07 -21.24
CA PHE A 704 13.59 20.02 -20.13
C PHE A 704 14.92 19.36 -20.53
N ARG A 705 15.26 19.40 -21.83
CA ARG A 705 16.59 19.03 -22.34
C ARG A 705 17.68 20.04 -21.93
N ASP A 706 17.28 21.27 -21.64
CA ASP A 706 18.11 22.28 -20.98
C ASP A 706 18.03 22.15 -19.44
N GLU A 707 19.17 22.25 -18.77
CA GLU A 707 19.28 22.00 -17.33
C GLU A 707 18.93 23.25 -16.49
N GLU A 708 19.05 24.47 -17.05
CA GLU A 708 18.58 25.69 -16.36
C GLU A 708 17.05 25.68 -16.25
N THR A 709 16.37 25.40 -17.37
CA THR A 709 14.91 25.24 -17.47
C THR A 709 14.41 24.12 -16.57
N TRP A 710 15.10 22.96 -16.56
CA TRP A 710 14.79 21.86 -15.65
C TRP A 710 14.99 22.24 -14.16
N THR A 711 16.02 23.00 -13.82
CA THR A 711 16.30 23.46 -12.45
C THR A 711 15.25 24.47 -11.98
N ALA A 712 14.86 25.42 -12.85
CA ALA A 712 13.80 26.40 -12.56
C ALA A 712 12.44 25.72 -12.34
N HIS A 713 12.10 24.73 -13.17
CA HIS A 713 10.91 23.89 -12.96
C HIS A 713 10.99 23.09 -11.66
N GLY A 714 12.17 22.56 -11.34
CA GLY A 714 12.47 21.93 -10.05
C GLY A 714 12.13 22.83 -8.86
N GLN A 715 12.49 24.12 -8.92
CA GLN A 715 12.17 25.09 -7.87
C GLN A 715 10.66 25.38 -7.80
N ALA A 716 9.99 25.56 -8.94
CA ALA A 716 8.54 25.81 -8.98
C ALA A 716 7.71 24.69 -8.30
N VAL A 717 8.17 23.43 -8.40
CA VAL A 717 7.57 22.28 -7.69
C VAL A 717 7.77 22.34 -6.17
N GLU A 718 8.91 22.83 -5.69
CA GLU A 718 9.20 23.01 -4.25
C GLU A 718 8.36 24.16 -3.63
N ASP A 719 8.27 25.27 -4.35
CA ASP A 719 7.59 26.52 -3.93
C ASP A 719 6.07 26.30 -3.79
N ALA A 720 5.46 25.61 -4.76
CA ALA A 720 4.06 25.20 -4.70
C ALA A 720 3.72 24.42 -3.42
N GLY A 721 4.70 23.66 -2.89
CA GLY A 721 4.53 22.75 -1.77
C GLY A 721 4.17 23.38 -0.41
N ILE A 722 4.28 24.70 -0.24
CA ILE A 722 3.77 25.43 0.95
C ILE A 722 2.22 25.46 0.95
N SER A 723 1.62 25.52 -0.24
CA SER A 723 0.16 25.63 -0.43
C SER A 723 -0.56 24.28 -0.48
N ILE A 724 0.18 23.18 -0.35
CA ILE A 724 -0.35 21.80 -0.32
C ILE A 724 -0.62 21.39 1.14
N PRO A 725 -1.88 21.14 1.54
CA PRO A 725 -2.25 20.91 2.94
C PRO A 725 -1.53 19.73 3.60
N GLY A 726 -1.35 19.79 4.93
CA GLY A 726 -0.72 18.71 5.71
C GLY A 726 -1.36 17.33 5.55
N SER A 727 -2.66 17.28 5.26
CA SER A 727 -3.43 16.05 4.99
C SER A 727 -3.10 15.36 3.66
N PHE A 728 -2.26 15.97 2.81
CA PHE A 728 -1.74 15.40 1.55
C PHE A 728 -0.38 14.71 1.79
N ASP A 729 -0.12 14.34 3.03
CA ASP A 729 1.00 13.53 3.49
C ASP A 729 2.36 14.23 3.25
N ARG A 730 3.15 13.87 2.22
CA ARG A 730 4.44 14.53 1.94
C ARG A 730 4.32 15.57 0.83
N LYS A 731 4.75 16.83 1.06
CA LYS A 731 4.91 17.80 -0.04
C LYS A 731 5.96 17.30 -1.04
N PRO A 732 5.79 17.48 -2.35
CA PRO A 732 6.87 17.32 -3.32
C PRO A 732 8.06 18.20 -2.96
N ARG A 733 9.27 17.64 -3.06
CA ARG A 733 10.54 18.39 -3.00
C ARG A 733 10.91 18.86 -4.41
N ASN A 734 11.92 19.74 -4.52
CA ASN A 734 12.54 20.07 -5.81
C ASN A 734 12.91 18.78 -6.56
N ILE A 735 12.28 18.57 -7.72
CA ILE A 735 12.40 17.31 -8.47
C ILE A 735 13.74 17.19 -9.20
N ALA A 736 14.34 18.30 -9.64
CA ALA A 736 15.65 18.29 -10.29
C ALA A 736 16.73 17.76 -9.35
N ASP A 737 16.72 18.26 -8.12
CA ASP A 737 17.58 17.88 -7.02
C ASP A 737 17.45 16.41 -6.58
N LYS A 738 16.21 15.88 -6.55
CA LYS A 738 15.87 14.67 -5.78
C LYS A 738 15.45 13.46 -6.61
N ILE A 739 15.19 13.61 -7.92
CA ILE A 739 14.84 12.49 -8.83
C ILE A 739 15.88 11.37 -8.85
N ASN A 740 17.17 11.71 -8.77
CA ASN A 740 18.28 10.76 -8.82
C ASN A 740 18.69 10.18 -7.46
N THR A 741 18.06 10.61 -6.36
CA THR A 741 18.47 10.21 -5.00
C THR A 741 17.36 9.52 -4.22
N ASP A 742 16.19 10.15 -4.09
CA ASP A 742 15.26 9.75 -3.03
C ASP A 742 13.79 10.17 -3.23
N TYR A 743 13.38 10.51 -4.46
CA TYR A 743 11.98 10.89 -4.77
C TYR A 743 11.05 9.69 -4.59
N LYS A 744 10.01 9.81 -3.74
CA LYS A 744 9.09 8.70 -3.45
C LYS A 744 7.89 8.70 -4.39
N THR A 745 7.26 7.53 -4.56
CA THR A 745 6.11 7.31 -5.46
C THR A 745 4.96 8.28 -5.22
N TRP A 746 4.67 8.65 -3.96
CA TRP A 746 3.66 9.67 -3.63
C TRP A 746 4.06 11.09 -4.06
N GLU A 747 5.35 11.45 -4.00
CA GLU A 747 5.83 12.76 -4.49
C GLU A 747 5.72 12.85 -6.01
N PHE A 748 6.04 11.76 -6.74
CA PHE A 748 5.76 11.65 -8.17
C PHE A 748 4.26 11.77 -8.47
N HIS A 749 3.41 11.10 -7.69
CA HIS A 749 1.96 11.10 -7.90
C HIS A 749 1.35 12.51 -7.70
N LEU A 750 1.71 13.22 -6.64
CA LEU A 750 1.29 14.61 -6.42
C LEU A 750 1.89 15.57 -7.45
N TYR A 751 3.14 15.38 -7.87
CA TYR A 751 3.75 16.22 -8.90
C TYR A 751 3.04 16.04 -10.25
N ILE A 752 2.99 14.82 -10.80
CA ILE A 752 2.48 14.54 -12.15
C ILE A 752 0.96 14.74 -12.23
N PHE A 753 0.19 14.18 -11.28
CA PHE A 753 -1.27 14.14 -11.41
C PHE A 753 -2.01 15.30 -10.73
N CYS A 754 -1.27 16.27 -10.14
CA CYS A 754 -1.85 17.49 -9.55
C CYS A 754 -1.14 18.79 -9.95
N LEU A 755 0.21 18.87 -9.81
CA LEU A 755 0.94 20.13 -10.07
C LEU A 755 1.28 20.34 -11.55
N ALA A 756 1.69 19.28 -12.24
CA ALA A 756 2.21 19.37 -13.61
C ALA A 756 1.23 19.92 -14.65
N PRO A 757 -0.11 19.70 -14.60
CA PRO A 757 -1.04 20.34 -15.54
C PRO A 757 -0.92 21.87 -15.54
N ALA A 758 -0.81 22.48 -14.36
CA ALA A 758 -0.63 23.93 -14.21
C ALA A 758 0.79 24.39 -14.57
N LEU A 759 1.81 23.68 -14.07
CA LEU A 759 3.22 24.06 -14.24
C LEU A 759 3.74 23.84 -15.67
N LEU A 760 3.13 22.96 -16.45
CA LEU A 760 3.49 22.70 -17.85
C LEU A 760 2.63 23.47 -18.87
N TYR A 761 1.55 24.14 -18.45
CA TYR A 761 0.72 24.93 -19.34
C TYR A 761 1.51 26.14 -19.90
N GLY A 762 1.60 26.23 -21.23
CA GLY A 762 2.44 27.21 -21.90
C GLY A 762 3.96 26.94 -21.83
N VAL A 763 4.37 25.77 -21.34
CA VAL A 763 5.76 25.27 -21.36
C VAL A 763 5.88 24.08 -22.30
N LEU A 764 5.01 23.08 -22.13
CA LEU A 764 4.90 21.92 -22.99
C LEU A 764 3.97 22.26 -24.20
N PRO A 765 4.32 21.91 -25.45
CA PRO A 765 3.49 22.25 -26.61
C PRO A 765 2.08 21.66 -26.53
N GLU A 766 1.11 22.37 -27.10
CA GLU A 766 -0.34 22.17 -26.87
C GLU A 766 -0.83 20.74 -27.09
N CYS A 767 -0.37 20.06 -28.15
CA CYS A 767 -0.72 18.68 -28.46
C CYS A 767 -0.29 17.71 -27.36
N TYR A 768 0.93 17.84 -26.83
CA TYR A 768 1.45 17.01 -25.74
C TYR A 768 0.82 17.38 -24.40
N TRP A 769 0.55 18.67 -24.16
CA TRP A 769 -0.09 19.12 -22.92
C TRP A 769 -1.57 18.71 -22.84
N SER A 770 -2.35 18.85 -23.92
CA SER A 770 -3.75 18.40 -23.97
C SER A 770 -3.84 16.87 -23.87
N ASN A 771 -2.96 16.14 -24.55
CA ASN A 771 -2.83 14.68 -24.38
C ASN A 771 -2.52 14.32 -22.92
N PHE A 772 -1.51 14.93 -22.32
CA PHE A 772 -1.14 14.71 -20.93
C PHE A 772 -2.29 15.01 -19.95
N CYS A 773 -3.07 16.07 -20.19
CA CYS A 773 -4.22 16.40 -19.36
C CYS A 773 -5.32 15.32 -19.38
N LYS A 774 -5.55 14.64 -20.52
CA LYS A 774 -6.48 13.49 -20.59
C LYS A 774 -6.04 12.33 -19.69
N LEU A 775 -4.75 12.00 -19.71
CA LEU A 775 -4.17 11.05 -18.76
C LEU A 775 -4.38 11.51 -17.32
N VAL A 776 -4.13 12.79 -17.02
CA VAL A 776 -4.25 13.30 -15.65
C VAL A 776 -5.68 13.24 -15.14
N ARG A 777 -6.69 13.72 -15.89
CA ARG A 777 -8.09 13.63 -15.46
C ARG A 777 -8.54 12.17 -15.31
N GLY A 778 -8.15 11.29 -16.24
CA GLY A 778 -8.45 9.86 -16.15
C GLY A 778 -7.83 9.21 -14.91
N ILE A 779 -6.56 9.46 -14.61
CA ILE A 779 -5.90 8.94 -13.40
C ILE A 779 -6.47 9.57 -12.12
N GLN A 780 -6.82 10.86 -12.11
CA GLN A 780 -7.52 11.50 -10.99
C GLN A 780 -8.85 10.80 -10.67
N ILE A 781 -9.66 10.45 -11.68
CA ILE A 781 -10.88 9.67 -11.51
C ILE A 781 -10.56 8.27 -10.96
N MET A 782 -9.66 7.53 -11.61
CA MET A 782 -9.33 6.14 -11.20
C MET A 782 -8.60 6.04 -9.85
N SER A 783 -8.21 7.17 -9.25
CA SER A 783 -7.62 7.28 -7.90
C SER A 783 -8.66 7.58 -6.82
N GLN A 784 -9.94 7.78 -7.16
CA GLN A 784 -11.03 7.96 -6.20
C GLN A 784 -11.37 6.63 -5.51
N HIS A 785 -11.83 6.71 -4.25
CA HIS A 785 -12.41 5.56 -3.54
C HIS A 785 -13.81 5.22 -4.07
N THR A 786 -14.53 6.22 -4.57
CA THR A 786 -15.95 6.12 -4.89
C THR A 786 -16.18 6.73 -6.26
N ILE A 787 -16.34 5.89 -7.28
CA ILE A 787 -16.45 6.29 -8.68
C ILE A 787 -17.89 6.04 -9.16
N ASN A 788 -18.56 7.08 -9.66
CA ASN A 788 -19.89 6.93 -10.26
C ASN A 788 -19.76 6.48 -11.73
N LYS A 789 -20.86 5.97 -12.29
CA LYS A 789 -20.91 5.50 -13.69
C LYS A 789 -20.46 6.55 -14.73
N GLN A 790 -20.83 7.82 -14.57
CA GLN A 790 -20.48 8.88 -15.54
C GLN A 790 -18.98 9.21 -15.52
N ASP A 791 -18.35 9.24 -14.35
CA ASP A 791 -16.89 9.41 -14.24
C ASP A 791 -16.15 8.18 -14.78
N LEU A 792 -16.66 6.94 -14.64
CA LEU A 792 -16.08 5.75 -15.30
C LEU A 792 -16.14 5.85 -16.83
N GLU A 793 -17.31 6.22 -17.38
CA GLU A 793 -17.50 6.42 -18.83
C GLU A 793 -16.58 7.54 -19.36
N HIS A 794 -16.45 8.65 -18.62
CA HIS A 794 -15.56 9.76 -18.95
C HIS A 794 -14.08 9.34 -18.89
N ALA A 795 -13.66 8.62 -17.84
CA ALA A 795 -12.31 8.09 -17.72
C ALA A 795 -11.95 7.11 -18.85
N TYR A 796 -12.92 6.30 -19.30
CA TYR A 796 -12.71 5.36 -20.42
C TYR A 796 -12.39 6.10 -21.73
N VAL A 797 -13.19 7.13 -22.06
CA VAL A 797 -12.95 7.97 -23.24
C VAL A 797 -11.63 8.71 -23.14
N LEU A 798 -11.31 9.30 -21.98
CA LEU A 798 -10.07 10.06 -21.76
C LEU A 798 -8.82 9.18 -21.87
N LEU A 799 -8.79 8.04 -21.16
CA LEU A 799 -7.62 7.16 -21.13
C LEU A 799 -7.42 6.42 -22.46
N GLY A 800 -8.50 6.04 -23.14
CA GLY A 800 -8.43 5.46 -24.48
C GLY A 800 -7.91 6.46 -25.53
N SER A 801 -8.49 7.67 -25.56
CA SER A 801 -8.03 8.75 -26.44
C SER A 801 -6.57 9.12 -26.15
N TRP A 802 -6.19 9.21 -24.87
CA TRP A 802 -4.81 9.47 -24.45
C TRP A 802 -3.84 8.47 -25.05
N GLY A 803 -4.09 7.15 -24.90
CA GLY A 803 -3.18 6.11 -25.37
C GLY A 803 -3.01 6.11 -26.88
N ARG A 804 -4.12 6.26 -27.62
CA ARG A 804 -4.10 6.36 -29.09
C ARG A 804 -3.32 7.59 -29.56
N GLU A 805 -3.58 8.74 -28.97
CA GLU A 805 -2.87 9.98 -29.28
C GLU A 805 -1.38 9.92 -28.90
N PHE A 806 -1.03 9.29 -27.77
CA PHE A 806 0.35 9.11 -27.31
C PHE A 806 1.17 8.32 -28.34
N GLU A 807 0.59 7.27 -28.92
CA GLU A 807 1.20 6.52 -30.02
C GLU A 807 1.38 7.37 -31.30
N LEU A 808 0.45 8.28 -31.59
CA LEU A 808 0.53 9.19 -32.74
C LEU A 808 1.56 10.32 -32.56
N ILE A 809 1.69 10.91 -31.36
CA ILE A 809 2.49 12.14 -31.16
C ILE A 809 3.91 11.87 -30.67
N TYR A 810 4.15 10.88 -29.79
CA TYR A 810 5.49 10.56 -29.29
C TYR A 810 6.16 9.46 -30.13
N TYR A 811 5.50 8.31 -30.26
CA TYR A 811 6.00 7.17 -31.04
C TYR A 811 5.97 7.45 -32.56
N GLN A 812 5.01 8.25 -33.03
CA GLN A 812 4.88 8.73 -34.42
C GLN A 812 4.87 7.59 -35.46
N LEU A 813 4.44 6.40 -35.04
CA LEU A 813 4.47 5.16 -35.82
C LEU A 813 5.86 4.81 -36.40
N ARG A 814 6.95 5.28 -35.76
CA ARG A 814 8.34 5.00 -36.20
C ARG A 814 8.90 3.78 -35.49
N GLN A 815 9.36 2.77 -36.22
CA GLN A 815 9.83 1.52 -35.63
C GLN A 815 10.97 1.73 -34.60
N ASP A 816 11.86 2.68 -34.88
CA ASP A 816 13.01 3.01 -34.03
C ASP A 816 12.62 3.67 -32.70
N ARG A 817 11.40 4.23 -32.59
CA ARG A 817 10.79 4.79 -31.37
C ARG A 817 9.85 3.83 -30.62
N LEU A 818 9.74 2.55 -31.01
CA LEU A 818 8.89 1.56 -30.32
C LEU A 818 9.10 1.51 -28.79
N HIS A 819 10.31 1.82 -28.31
CA HIS A 819 10.67 1.84 -26.89
C HIS A 819 10.07 3.00 -26.09
N PHE A 820 9.40 3.96 -26.73
CA PHE A 820 8.57 4.95 -26.05
C PHE A 820 7.27 4.32 -25.54
N ILE A 821 6.75 3.26 -26.20
CA ILE A 821 5.57 2.54 -25.75
C ILE A 821 5.97 1.54 -24.67
N ARG A 822 6.15 2.06 -23.46
CA ARG A 822 6.44 1.23 -22.28
C ARG A 822 5.17 0.49 -21.80
N PRO A 823 5.32 -0.62 -21.06
CA PRO A 823 4.19 -1.41 -20.53
C PRO A 823 3.13 -0.61 -19.75
N CYS A 824 3.51 0.47 -19.08
CA CYS A 824 2.58 1.36 -18.39
C CYS A 824 1.57 2.05 -19.31
N VAL A 825 1.95 2.37 -20.56
CA VAL A 825 1.03 2.98 -21.56
C VAL A 825 -0.15 2.06 -21.84
N HIS A 826 0.13 0.77 -22.03
CA HIS A 826 -0.89 -0.23 -22.28
C HIS A 826 -1.69 -0.59 -21.01
N GLN A 827 -1.07 -0.61 -19.83
CA GLN A 827 -1.76 -0.93 -18.57
C GLN A 827 -2.83 0.10 -18.17
N VAL A 828 -2.64 1.38 -18.50
CA VAL A 828 -3.64 2.45 -18.31
C VAL A 828 -4.96 2.12 -19.00
N LEU A 829 -4.91 1.50 -20.17
CA LEU A 829 -6.07 1.20 -21.02
C LEU A 829 -7.01 0.14 -20.40
N HIS A 830 -6.50 -0.62 -19.42
CA HIS A 830 -7.26 -1.62 -18.67
C HIS A 830 -7.78 -1.12 -17.31
N LEU A 831 -7.51 0.14 -16.92
CA LEU A 831 -7.87 0.63 -15.58
C LEU A 831 -9.38 0.66 -15.34
N VAL A 832 -10.16 1.18 -16.30
CA VAL A 832 -11.62 1.29 -16.15
C VAL A 832 -12.28 -0.08 -16.24
N THR A 833 -11.85 -0.92 -17.18
CA THR A 833 -12.39 -2.28 -17.35
C THR A 833 -12.06 -3.16 -16.15
N GLU A 834 -10.85 -3.10 -15.58
CA GLU A 834 -10.57 -3.79 -14.32
C GLU A 834 -11.36 -3.21 -13.15
N ALA A 835 -11.56 -1.88 -13.07
CA ALA A 835 -12.34 -1.29 -11.98
C ALA A 835 -13.81 -1.74 -11.96
N MET A 836 -14.44 -1.87 -13.13
CA MET A 836 -15.79 -2.44 -13.27
C MET A 836 -15.86 -3.90 -12.80
N HIS A 837 -14.75 -4.65 -12.89
CA HIS A 837 -14.70 -6.05 -12.49
C HIS A 837 -14.20 -6.26 -11.05
N LYS A 838 -13.38 -5.35 -10.51
CA LYS A 838 -12.68 -5.55 -9.23
C LYS A 838 -13.01 -4.52 -8.15
N GLY A 839 -13.85 -3.54 -8.44
CA GLY A 839 -14.03 -2.35 -7.61
C GLY A 839 -12.91 -1.31 -7.82
N PRO A 840 -12.89 -0.24 -7.01
CA PRO A 840 -11.96 0.88 -7.19
C PRO A 840 -10.49 0.44 -7.17
N PRO A 841 -9.62 0.91 -8.09
CA PRO A 841 -8.20 0.49 -8.12
C PRO A 841 -7.41 0.80 -6.84
N ILE A 842 -7.88 1.76 -6.03
CA ILE A 842 -7.27 2.07 -4.74
C ILE A 842 -7.46 0.93 -3.71
N CYS A 843 -8.50 0.10 -3.84
CA CYS A 843 -8.79 -1.00 -2.92
C CYS A 843 -7.81 -2.18 -3.03
N TYR A 844 -7.05 -2.28 -4.14
CA TYR A 844 -6.04 -3.31 -4.38
C TYR A 844 -4.64 -2.74 -4.73
N ALA A 845 -4.42 -1.45 -4.49
CA ALA A 845 -3.13 -0.80 -4.69
C ALA A 845 -2.09 -1.16 -3.58
N GLN A 846 -0.80 -1.14 -3.92
CA GLN A 846 0.29 -1.61 -3.04
C GLN A 846 0.61 -0.70 -1.82
N TRP A 847 -0.11 0.40 -1.61
CA TRP A 847 0.09 1.32 -0.48
C TRP A 847 0.08 0.64 0.90
N THR A 848 -0.69 -0.43 1.06
CA THR A 848 -0.79 -1.18 2.33
C THR A 848 0.44 -2.05 2.59
N MET A 849 1.07 -2.58 1.53
CA MET A 849 2.33 -3.31 1.63
C MET A 849 3.48 -2.37 1.98
N GLU A 850 3.70 -1.31 1.20
CA GLU A 850 4.72 -0.28 1.45
C GLU A 850 4.62 0.32 2.87
N ARG A 851 3.40 0.63 3.34
CA ARG A 851 3.19 1.11 4.71
C ARG A 851 3.52 0.03 5.75
N THR A 852 3.23 -1.24 5.49
CA THR A 852 3.55 -2.34 6.41
C THR A 852 5.05 -2.58 6.48
N ILE A 853 5.76 -2.56 5.34
CA ILE A 853 7.23 -2.59 5.27
C ILE A 853 7.82 -1.42 6.07
N GLY A 854 7.33 -0.20 5.84
CA GLY A 854 7.78 1.00 6.54
C GLY A 854 7.54 0.97 8.05
N ASN A 855 6.40 0.43 8.50
CA ASN A 855 6.10 0.28 9.94
C ASN A 855 6.99 -0.79 10.60
N LEU A 856 7.07 -1.98 10.02
CA LEU A 856 7.90 -3.07 10.56
C LEU A 856 9.39 -2.69 10.53
N GLY A 857 9.84 -1.93 9.52
CA GLY A 857 11.19 -1.38 9.44
C GLY A 857 11.52 -0.32 10.52
N GLN A 858 10.51 0.41 11.02
CA GLN A 858 10.65 1.32 12.16
C GLN A 858 10.67 0.57 13.50
N GLU A 859 10.06 -0.61 13.56
CA GLU A 859 9.97 -1.45 14.76
C GLU A 859 11.24 -2.31 15.00
N ILE A 860 12.20 -2.38 14.04
CA ILE A 860 13.45 -3.14 14.18
C ILE A 860 14.29 -2.68 15.38
N ARG A 861 14.35 -3.54 16.41
CA ARG A 861 15.01 -3.33 17.71
C ARG A 861 16.53 -3.61 17.68
N GLN A 862 17.01 -4.52 16.82
CA GLN A 862 18.41 -4.98 16.84
C GLN A 862 19.07 -5.04 15.43
N PRO A 863 20.20 -4.33 15.20
CA PRO A 863 20.82 -4.23 13.88
C PRO A 863 21.75 -5.39 13.50
N SER A 864 22.06 -6.29 14.43
CA SER A 864 22.95 -7.46 14.23
C SER A 864 22.28 -8.61 13.48
N LYS A 865 20.96 -8.74 13.63
CA LYS A 865 20.13 -9.82 13.06
C LYS A 865 18.85 -9.26 12.43
N PRO A 866 18.97 -8.42 11.37
CA PRO A 866 17.86 -7.65 10.81
C PRO A 866 16.66 -8.51 10.38
N TYR A 867 16.90 -9.61 9.66
CA TYR A 867 15.84 -10.46 9.12
C TYR A 867 15.13 -11.29 10.18
N GLU A 868 15.88 -11.81 11.16
CA GLU A 868 15.28 -12.55 12.28
C GLU A 868 14.44 -11.58 13.12
N ASN A 869 14.99 -10.41 13.49
CA ASN A 869 14.23 -9.45 14.29
C ASN A 869 13.00 -8.89 13.54
N LEU A 870 13.09 -8.59 12.24
CA LEU A 870 11.92 -8.19 11.44
C LEU A 870 10.81 -9.26 11.44
N ALA A 871 11.18 -10.53 11.35
CA ALA A 871 10.21 -11.63 11.44
C ALA A 871 9.59 -11.74 12.84
N GLU A 872 10.36 -11.50 13.92
CA GLU A 872 9.83 -11.46 15.28
C GLU A 872 8.88 -10.26 15.51
N GLU A 873 9.21 -9.05 15.04
CA GLU A 873 8.26 -7.91 15.12
C GLU A 873 6.99 -8.19 14.29
N GLY A 874 7.10 -8.93 13.17
CA GLY A 874 5.96 -9.42 12.40
C GLY A 874 5.06 -10.41 13.18
N VAL A 875 5.67 -11.35 13.91
CA VAL A 875 4.94 -12.28 14.80
C VAL A 875 4.31 -11.54 15.98
N ARG A 876 5.04 -10.59 16.59
CA ARG A 876 4.53 -9.67 17.61
C ARG A 876 3.32 -8.91 17.10
N ARG A 877 3.37 -8.37 15.87
CA ARG A 877 2.24 -7.66 15.26
C ARG A 877 1.01 -8.55 15.16
N CYS A 878 1.14 -9.77 14.62
CA CYS A 878 0.00 -10.68 14.49
C CYS A 878 -0.62 -11.05 15.85
N ARG A 879 0.24 -11.25 16.87
CA ARG A 879 -0.18 -11.50 18.26
C ARG A 879 -0.89 -10.30 18.90
N VAL A 880 -0.35 -9.08 18.75
CA VAL A 880 -0.96 -7.84 19.26
C VAL A 880 -2.28 -7.55 18.54
N ASN A 881 -2.32 -7.69 17.21
CA ASN A 881 -3.53 -7.52 16.40
C ASN A 881 -4.64 -8.49 16.84
N ALA A 882 -4.31 -9.78 16.98
CA ALA A 882 -5.26 -10.79 17.44
C ALA A 882 -5.70 -10.59 18.91
N LEU A 883 -4.82 -10.07 19.78
CA LEU A 883 -5.16 -9.73 21.16
C LEU A 883 -6.15 -8.56 21.21
N LEU A 884 -5.86 -7.46 20.52
CA LEU A 884 -6.72 -6.27 20.47
C LEU A 884 -8.04 -6.53 19.72
N ALA A 885 -8.08 -7.54 18.84
CA ALA A 885 -9.31 -8.03 18.23
C ALA A 885 -10.18 -8.89 19.19
N CYS A 886 -9.55 -9.64 20.10
CA CYS A 886 -10.29 -10.40 21.12
C CYS A 886 -10.65 -9.57 22.37
N MET A 887 -9.92 -8.48 22.63
CA MET A 887 -10.01 -7.66 23.84
C MET A 887 -9.82 -6.15 23.50
N PRO A 888 -10.81 -5.49 22.86
CA PRO A 888 -10.71 -4.07 22.47
C PRO A 888 -10.62 -3.08 23.66
N GLU A 889 -10.89 -3.55 24.88
CA GLU A 889 -10.67 -2.81 26.12
C GLU A 889 -9.19 -2.50 26.37
N LEU A 890 -8.26 -3.38 25.95
CA LEU A 890 -6.81 -3.21 26.08
C LEU A 890 -6.21 -2.17 25.12
N ASN A 891 -7.03 -1.58 24.24
CA ASN A 891 -6.60 -0.53 23.31
C ASN A 891 -6.72 0.86 23.96
N ASP A 892 -5.61 1.34 24.55
CA ASP A 892 -5.43 2.69 25.10
C ASP A 892 -5.43 3.82 24.04
N GLY A 893 -5.70 3.50 22.76
CA GLY A 893 -5.65 4.40 21.61
C GLY A 893 -6.73 5.49 21.55
N ILE A 894 -6.75 6.38 22.55
CA ILE A 894 -7.52 7.63 22.63
C ILE A 894 -9.05 7.42 22.50
N LYS A 895 -9.66 6.84 23.54
CA LYS A 895 -11.12 6.83 23.73
C LYS A 895 -11.62 8.20 24.22
N GLY A 896 -11.76 9.17 23.30
CA GLY A 896 -12.46 10.44 23.57
C GLY A 896 -12.02 11.65 22.73
N CYS A 897 -12.87 12.66 22.65
CA CYS A 897 -12.51 13.97 22.09
C CYS A 897 -11.42 14.66 22.94
N PRO A 898 -10.44 15.36 22.34
CA PRO A 898 -9.43 16.12 23.09
C PRO A 898 -10.06 17.16 24.03
N MET A 899 -9.55 17.30 25.26
CA MET A 899 -10.15 18.16 26.30
C MET A 899 -10.43 19.59 25.79
N GLY A 900 -11.71 19.97 25.73
CA GLY A 900 -12.16 21.29 25.27
C GLY A 900 -12.36 21.41 23.75
N ALA A 901 -12.29 20.30 23.01
CA ALA A 901 -12.98 20.15 21.73
C ALA A 901 -14.50 20.00 21.95
N VAL A 902 -15.28 20.12 20.87
CA VAL A 902 -16.73 19.92 20.84
C VAL A 902 -17.08 19.05 19.65
N ASP A 903 -17.69 17.89 19.91
CA ASP A 903 -18.27 17.03 18.88
C ASP A 903 -19.58 17.67 18.38
N LEU A 904 -19.77 17.71 17.06
CA LEU A 904 -20.96 18.23 16.39
C LEU A 904 -21.85 17.11 15.84
N GLY A 905 -21.45 15.84 16.05
CA GLY A 905 -22.04 14.66 15.43
C GLY A 905 -21.55 14.45 13.99
N GLN A 906 -21.84 13.27 13.45
CA GLN A 906 -21.47 12.85 12.08
C GLN A 906 -19.96 12.90 11.77
N GLY A 907 -19.09 12.91 12.79
CA GLY A 907 -17.63 12.96 12.65
C GLY A 907 -17.03 14.38 12.50
N TYR A 908 -17.83 15.43 12.67
CA TYR A 908 -17.35 16.81 12.68
C TYR A 908 -17.01 17.25 14.11
N ILE A 909 -15.78 17.71 14.36
CA ILE A 909 -15.31 18.08 15.71
C ILE A 909 -14.58 19.41 15.70
N LEU A 910 -15.06 20.42 16.44
CA LEU A 910 -14.33 21.67 16.66
C LEU A 910 -13.22 21.46 17.70
N LEU A 911 -11.95 21.70 17.33
CA LEU A 911 -10.81 21.41 18.20
C LEU A 911 -10.38 22.66 19.02
N ARG A 912 -10.04 22.45 20.30
CA ARG A 912 -9.80 23.43 21.40
C ARG A 912 -9.20 24.82 21.06
N LYS A 913 -8.44 24.99 19.98
CA LYS A 913 -7.77 26.26 19.62
C LYS A 913 -8.80 27.32 19.18
N ARG A 914 -9.34 28.05 20.16
CA ARG A 914 -10.39 29.08 20.02
C ARG A 914 -10.04 30.40 20.72
N ASP A 915 -10.89 31.41 20.61
CA ASP A 915 -10.72 32.68 21.32
C ASP A 915 -10.81 32.50 22.86
N LYS A 916 -9.94 33.20 23.61
CA LYS A 916 -9.99 33.23 25.09
C LYS A 916 -11.34 33.86 25.56
N ARG A 917 -11.72 35.01 24.98
CA ARG A 917 -12.94 35.80 25.31
C ARG A 917 -13.89 35.90 24.09
N PRO A 918 -15.22 36.03 24.26
CA PRO A 918 -16.13 36.31 23.15
C PRO A 918 -15.88 37.67 22.49
N TRP A 919 -16.11 37.76 21.19
CA TRP A 919 -15.85 38.90 20.31
C TRP A 919 -17.07 39.15 19.40
N LEU A 920 -17.16 40.33 18.80
CA LEU A 920 -18.20 40.70 17.83
C LEU A 920 -17.52 41.09 16.51
N PRO A 921 -17.91 40.52 15.36
CA PRO A 921 -17.43 40.96 14.06
C PRO A 921 -17.92 42.37 13.73
N ALA A 922 -17.33 42.99 12.71
CA ALA A 922 -17.70 44.32 12.23
C ALA A 922 -17.60 44.39 10.70
N GLY A 923 -18.31 45.35 10.09
CA GLY A 923 -18.36 45.50 8.63
C GLY A 923 -18.95 44.27 7.94
N GLU A 924 -18.35 43.88 6.82
CA GLU A 924 -18.86 42.82 5.94
C GLU A 924 -19.04 41.45 6.64
N GLU A 925 -18.14 41.09 7.57
CA GLU A 925 -18.30 39.85 8.35
C GLU A 925 -19.58 39.85 9.19
N ALA A 926 -19.92 40.99 9.80
CA ALA A 926 -21.13 41.12 10.60
C ALA A 926 -22.40 41.13 9.72
N ARG A 927 -22.32 41.76 8.54
CA ARG A 927 -23.43 41.80 7.56
C ARG A 927 -23.83 40.39 7.12
N VAL A 928 -22.87 39.61 6.59
CA VAL A 928 -23.12 38.27 6.05
C VAL A 928 -23.53 37.27 7.16
N ILE A 929 -23.02 37.43 8.39
CA ILE A 929 -23.49 36.62 9.53
C ILE A 929 -24.93 36.98 9.94
N SER A 930 -25.29 38.27 9.95
CA SER A 930 -26.67 38.70 10.27
C SER A 930 -27.66 38.23 9.20
N GLU A 931 -27.28 38.30 7.92
CA GLU A 931 -28.08 37.78 6.80
C GLU A 931 -28.30 36.26 6.86
N PHE A 932 -27.33 35.50 7.40
CA PHE A 932 -27.50 34.07 7.66
C PHE A 932 -28.40 33.78 8.87
N MET A 933 -28.41 34.64 9.90
CA MET A 933 -29.27 34.48 11.08
C MET A 933 -30.72 34.93 10.85
N GLY A 934 -30.95 35.81 9.87
CA GLY A 934 -32.28 36.32 9.50
C GLY A 934 -32.68 37.58 10.27
N GLU A 935 -33.63 38.34 9.70
CA GLU A 935 -33.96 39.72 10.09
C GLU A 935 -34.40 39.88 11.56
N ASN A 936 -34.93 38.82 12.19
CA ASN A 936 -35.43 38.83 13.56
C ASN A 936 -34.39 38.42 14.62
N GLN A 937 -33.11 38.19 14.27
CA GLN A 937 -32.09 37.73 15.22
C GLN A 937 -30.95 38.74 15.41
N SER A 938 -30.64 39.07 16.66
CA SER A 938 -29.54 39.96 17.01
C SER A 938 -28.21 39.22 17.13
N LEU A 939 -27.18 39.66 16.41
CA LEU A 939 -25.86 39.03 16.45
C LEU A 939 -25.16 39.24 17.80
N HIS A 940 -25.10 38.18 18.61
CA HIS A 940 -24.42 38.18 19.90
C HIS A 940 -22.91 37.91 19.79
N ARG A 941 -22.16 38.20 20.87
CA ARG A 941 -20.70 37.95 20.93
C ARG A 941 -20.41 36.44 20.98
N PHE A 942 -19.65 35.93 20.01
CA PHE A 942 -19.27 34.52 19.91
C PHE A 942 -17.75 34.32 20.05
N LYS A 943 -17.29 33.07 20.13
CA LYS A 943 -15.86 32.72 20.10
C LYS A 943 -15.50 32.07 18.77
N ARG A 944 -14.48 32.58 18.07
CA ARG A 944 -13.96 31.90 16.88
C ARG A 944 -13.18 30.65 17.27
N TRP A 945 -13.30 29.63 16.45
CA TRP A 945 -12.53 28.38 16.49
C TRP A 945 -11.63 28.32 15.26
N ALA A 946 -10.43 27.76 15.43
CA ALA A 946 -9.39 27.80 14.40
C ALA A 946 -9.15 26.48 13.67
N ARG A 947 -9.82 25.40 14.12
CA ARG A 947 -9.59 24.02 13.69
C ARG A 947 -10.90 23.23 13.74
N LEU A 948 -11.21 22.53 12.66
CA LEU A 948 -12.33 21.62 12.51
C LEU A 948 -11.79 20.29 12.00
N SER A 949 -12.05 19.19 12.71
CA SER A 949 -11.90 17.84 12.16
C SER A 949 -13.10 17.53 11.28
N LEU A 950 -12.83 16.97 10.10
CA LEU A 950 -13.82 16.49 9.14
C LEU A 950 -13.97 14.95 9.26
N PRO A 951 -15.07 14.35 8.79
CA PRO A 951 -15.32 12.90 8.92
C PRO A 951 -14.30 12.02 8.17
N ASN A 952 -13.68 12.54 7.11
CA ASN A 952 -12.59 11.89 6.38
C ASN A 952 -11.23 11.93 7.12
N GLY A 953 -11.18 12.49 8.33
CA GLY A 953 -9.96 12.60 9.15
C GLY A 953 -9.07 13.80 8.82
N GLN A 954 -9.45 14.67 7.86
CA GLN A 954 -8.73 15.91 7.60
C GLN A 954 -9.03 16.97 8.67
N ILE A 955 -8.04 17.80 9.02
CA ILE A 955 -8.24 18.97 9.88
C ILE A 955 -8.23 20.24 9.03
N ALA A 956 -9.41 20.82 8.81
CA ALA A 956 -9.56 22.15 8.23
C ALA A 956 -9.13 23.22 9.25
N ARG A 957 -8.40 24.24 8.80
CA ARG A 957 -7.92 25.36 9.62
C ARG A 957 -8.54 26.69 9.19
N SER A 958 -8.14 27.77 9.85
CA SER A 958 -8.65 29.12 9.64
C SER A 958 -7.53 30.11 9.25
N LEU A 959 -7.79 31.05 8.33
CA LEU A 959 -6.88 32.17 8.04
C LEU A 959 -6.50 32.92 9.32
N TRP A 960 -7.48 33.16 10.21
CA TRP A 960 -7.30 33.87 11.46
C TRP A 960 -6.10 33.40 12.31
N ARG A 961 -5.82 32.09 12.35
CA ARG A 961 -4.66 31.53 13.06
C ARG A 961 -3.49 31.11 12.17
N GLU A 962 -3.72 30.72 10.91
CA GLU A 962 -2.60 30.43 10.01
C GLU A 962 -1.76 31.69 9.72
N LYS A 963 -2.38 32.86 9.60
CA LYS A 963 -1.69 34.14 9.36
C LYS A 963 -0.79 34.63 10.51
N LEU A 964 -0.83 33.96 11.67
CA LEU A 964 -0.01 34.27 12.85
C LEU A 964 1.28 33.45 12.92
N LYS A 965 1.47 32.45 12.04
CA LYS A 965 2.73 31.69 11.92
C LYS A 965 3.49 32.11 10.66
N PRO A 966 4.84 32.07 10.66
CA PRO A 966 5.65 32.31 9.47
C PRO A 966 5.26 31.38 8.30
N SER A 967 5.38 31.86 7.07
CA SER A 967 5.12 31.07 5.86
C SER A 967 5.96 29.79 5.76
N THR A 968 7.17 29.80 6.35
CA THR A 968 8.07 28.66 6.45
C THR A 968 7.66 27.60 7.47
N GLN A 969 6.68 27.90 8.35
CA GLN A 969 6.20 27.03 9.42
C GLN A 969 4.76 26.52 9.20
N ILE A 970 4.16 26.79 8.03
CA ILE A 970 2.79 26.38 7.71
C ILE A 970 2.74 25.50 6.46
N ARG A 971 1.74 24.61 6.44
CA ARG A 971 1.17 24.03 5.21
C ARG A 971 -0.29 24.42 5.20
N ILE A 972 -0.69 25.20 4.20
CA ILE A 972 -1.99 25.87 4.17
C ILE A 972 -3.10 24.83 4.16
N SER A 973 -4.01 24.88 5.13
CA SER A 973 -5.06 23.86 5.36
C SER A 973 -6.43 24.47 5.64
N ARG A 974 -6.60 25.74 5.31
CA ARG A 974 -7.82 26.54 5.44
C ARG A 974 -8.68 26.63 4.18
N ASN A 975 -8.20 26.12 3.05
CA ASN A 975 -8.97 26.10 1.81
C ASN A 975 -9.81 24.82 1.78
N VAL A 976 -11.11 24.96 1.50
CA VAL A 976 -12.09 23.87 1.61
C VAL A 976 -13.00 23.77 0.39
N LYS A 977 -13.45 22.54 0.14
CA LYS A 977 -14.56 22.20 -0.77
C LYS A 977 -15.83 22.00 0.05
N PHE A 978 -16.91 22.67 -0.31
CA PHE A 978 -18.16 22.67 0.45
C PHE A 978 -19.40 22.83 -0.45
N ILE A 979 -20.58 22.53 0.09
CA ILE A 979 -21.86 22.77 -0.59
C ILE A 979 -22.42 24.14 -0.22
N HIS A 980 -22.79 24.91 -1.24
CA HIS A 980 -23.47 26.20 -1.11
C HIS A 980 -24.44 26.36 -2.29
N ASP A 981 -25.68 26.78 -2.02
CA ASP A 981 -26.77 26.89 -3.00
C ASP A 981 -26.98 25.62 -3.86
N GLY A 982 -26.84 24.46 -3.22
CA GLY A 982 -26.95 23.14 -3.87
C GLY A 982 -25.79 22.76 -4.79
N ARG A 983 -24.73 23.58 -4.87
CA ARG A 983 -23.57 23.38 -5.77
C ARG A 983 -22.28 23.20 -4.97
N GLU A 984 -21.30 22.52 -5.56
CA GLU A 984 -19.95 22.47 -5.00
C GLU A 984 -19.25 23.82 -5.20
N ARG A 985 -18.66 24.37 -4.14
CA ARG A 985 -17.89 25.62 -4.14
C ARG A 985 -16.58 25.43 -3.38
N PHE A 986 -15.64 26.33 -3.66
CA PHE A 986 -14.32 26.38 -3.03
C PHE A 986 -14.12 27.72 -2.33
N GLY A 987 -13.47 27.72 -1.17
CA GLY A 987 -13.24 28.95 -0.41
C GLY A 987 -12.19 28.84 0.69
N GLU A 988 -11.68 29.98 1.11
CA GLU A 988 -10.74 30.14 2.22
C GLU A 988 -11.52 30.38 3.52
N VAL A 989 -11.46 29.43 4.47
CA VAL A 989 -12.08 29.58 5.80
C VAL A 989 -11.37 30.68 6.57
N GLN A 990 -12.13 31.70 6.95
CA GLN A 990 -11.65 32.81 7.76
C GLN A 990 -11.58 32.40 9.24
N TYR A 991 -12.65 31.78 9.73
CA TYR A 991 -12.78 31.09 11.03
C TYR A 991 -14.06 30.23 11.09
N PHE A 992 -14.13 29.35 12.09
CA PHE A 992 -15.36 28.66 12.48
C PHE A 992 -15.98 29.34 13.71
N ALA A 993 -17.29 29.20 13.94
CA ALA A 993 -17.97 29.71 15.13
C ALA A 993 -19.19 28.84 15.51
N ARG A 994 -19.60 28.92 16.78
CA ARG A 994 -20.96 28.50 17.20
C ARG A 994 -21.75 29.78 17.46
N LEU A 995 -22.89 29.95 16.79
CA LEU A 995 -23.82 31.06 17.00
C LEU A 995 -24.98 30.56 17.84
N ALA A 996 -25.42 31.37 18.81
CA ALA A 996 -26.67 31.10 19.53
C ALA A 996 -27.83 31.62 18.68
N MET A 997 -28.77 30.76 18.37
CA MET A 997 -30.01 31.09 17.65
C MET A 997 -31.13 31.26 18.68
N VAL A 998 -32.04 32.21 18.45
CA VAL A 998 -33.26 32.32 19.26
C VAL A 998 -34.20 31.19 18.84
N ALA A 999 -34.73 30.44 19.81
CA ALA A 999 -35.71 29.39 19.55
C ALA A 999 -37.00 30.02 18.98
N ILE A 1000 -37.61 29.34 18.01
CA ILE A 1000 -39.03 29.52 17.71
C ILE A 1000 -39.78 28.82 18.85
N GLU A 1001 -40.92 29.38 19.24
CA GLU A 1001 -41.72 28.91 20.39
C GLU A 1001 -42.08 27.41 20.25
N ASP A 1002 -42.27 26.73 21.40
CA ASP A 1002 -42.51 25.29 21.61
C ASP A 1002 -41.29 24.32 21.69
N ILE A 1003 -40.03 24.77 21.71
CA ILE A 1003 -38.88 23.92 22.15
C ILE A 1003 -37.97 24.68 23.13
N ASP A 1004 -37.82 24.13 24.34
CA ASP A 1004 -37.15 24.76 25.49
C ASP A 1004 -35.60 24.59 25.49
N GLU A 1005 -34.98 24.45 24.31
CA GLU A 1005 -33.52 24.39 24.13
C GLU A 1005 -33.02 25.52 23.23
N SER A 1006 -32.04 26.29 23.73
CA SER A 1006 -31.37 27.34 22.95
C SER A 1006 -30.41 26.74 21.93
N GLY A 1007 -30.90 26.56 20.70
CA GLY A 1007 -30.16 25.95 19.60
C GLY A 1007 -28.89 26.72 19.22
N PHE A 1008 -27.79 25.98 19.01
CA PHE A 1008 -26.56 26.52 18.43
C PHE A 1008 -26.42 26.10 16.98
N GLU A 1009 -26.14 27.06 16.09
CA GLU A 1009 -25.71 26.79 14.71
C GLU A 1009 -24.18 26.83 14.60
N ASP A 1010 -23.62 25.80 13.98
CA ASP A 1010 -22.18 25.63 13.78
C ASP A 1010 -21.79 26.09 12.38
N ILE A 1011 -21.06 27.20 12.28
CA ILE A 1011 -20.75 27.85 11.01
C ILE A 1011 -19.25 27.95 10.71
N ALA A 1012 -18.95 28.07 9.42
CA ALA A 1012 -17.70 28.59 8.89
C ALA A 1012 -17.99 29.91 8.16
N LEU A 1013 -17.23 30.97 8.47
CA LEU A 1013 -17.16 32.14 7.60
C LEU A 1013 -16.11 31.84 6.52
N ILE A 1014 -16.54 31.85 5.25
CA ILE A 1014 -15.71 31.44 4.12
C ILE A 1014 -15.62 32.58 3.11
N ARG A 1015 -14.41 32.90 2.67
CA ARG A 1015 -14.16 33.80 1.54
C ARG A 1015 -14.12 32.99 0.25
N LEU A 1016 -14.99 33.29 -0.71
CA LEU A 1016 -15.15 32.48 -1.92
C LEU A 1016 -14.00 32.64 -2.92
N TYR A 1017 -13.66 31.56 -3.61
CA TYR A 1017 -13.04 31.65 -4.93
C TYR A 1017 -14.12 31.89 -6.01
N THR A 1018 -13.71 32.45 -7.15
CA THR A 1018 -14.57 32.58 -8.34
C THR A 1018 -15.01 31.20 -8.86
N LEU A 1019 -15.90 31.19 -9.85
CA LEU A 1019 -16.02 30.02 -10.71
C LEU A 1019 -14.70 29.82 -11.50
N PRO A 1020 -14.47 28.60 -12.04
CA PRO A 1020 -13.30 28.31 -12.87
C PRO A 1020 -13.22 29.15 -14.16
N ASP A 1021 -12.04 29.19 -14.75
CA ASP A 1021 -11.86 29.58 -16.15
C ASP A 1021 -12.37 28.43 -17.05
N ASP A 1022 -13.62 28.53 -17.52
CA ASP A 1022 -14.31 27.46 -18.28
C ASP A 1022 -13.57 27.06 -19.56
N GLN A 1023 -12.91 28.01 -20.24
CA GLN A 1023 -12.13 27.71 -21.44
C GLN A 1023 -10.91 26.84 -21.09
N LEU A 1024 -10.14 27.23 -20.06
CA LEU A 1024 -8.99 26.46 -19.60
C LEU A 1024 -9.40 25.08 -19.06
N LEU A 1025 -10.55 24.99 -18.41
CA LEU A 1025 -11.12 23.74 -17.92
C LEU A 1025 -11.49 22.79 -19.09
N GLN A 1026 -12.06 23.31 -20.18
CA GLN A 1026 -12.38 22.51 -21.37
C GLN A 1026 -11.13 22.02 -22.11
N VAL A 1027 -10.16 22.89 -22.44
CA VAL A 1027 -8.95 22.47 -23.18
C VAL A 1027 -8.04 21.54 -22.37
N SER A 1028 -8.08 21.64 -21.04
CA SER A 1028 -7.42 20.70 -20.12
C SER A 1028 -8.22 19.42 -19.86
N SER A 1029 -9.33 19.16 -20.55
CA SER A 1029 -10.17 17.97 -20.30
C SER A 1029 -10.55 17.82 -18.81
N HIS A 1030 -10.87 18.94 -18.16
CA HIS A 1030 -11.14 19.06 -16.71
C HIS A 1030 -9.97 18.72 -15.76
N ALA A 1031 -8.73 18.64 -16.24
CA ALA A 1031 -7.54 18.38 -15.41
C ALA A 1031 -6.95 19.63 -14.74
N LEU A 1032 -7.19 20.84 -15.29
CA LEU A 1032 -6.70 22.11 -14.75
C LEU A 1032 -7.86 23.07 -14.45
N MET A 1033 -8.18 23.21 -13.17
CA MET A 1033 -9.15 24.17 -12.64
C MET A 1033 -8.37 25.37 -12.08
N VAL A 1034 -8.57 26.56 -12.66
CA VAL A 1034 -7.98 27.84 -12.21
C VAL A 1034 -9.09 28.80 -11.80
N SER A 1035 -8.91 29.51 -10.68
CA SER A 1035 -9.86 30.48 -10.12
C SER A 1035 -9.13 31.65 -9.45
N LYS A 1036 -9.82 32.76 -9.20
CA LYS A 1036 -9.31 33.92 -8.45
C LYS A 1036 -9.96 33.95 -7.07
N ILE A 1037 -9.28 34.52 -6.06
CA ILE A 1037 -9.91 34.76 -4.76
C ILE A 1037 -10.82 35.99 -4.87
N SER A 1038 -12.10 35.85 -4.54
CA SER A 1038 -13.08 36.93 -4.69
C SER A 1038 -13.06 37.90 -3.51
N GLY A 1039 -13.87 38.98 -3.57
CA GLY A 1039 -14.18 39.80 -2.40
C GLY A 1039 -15.36 39.27 -1.57
N GLN A 1040 -16.06 38.23 -2.04
CA GLN A 1040 -17.31 37.77 -1.45
C GLN A 1040 -17.05 36.84 -0.25
N PHE A 1041 -17.72 37.13 0.87
CA PHE A 1041 -17.83 36.24 2.01
C PHE A 1041 -19.19 35.54 2.00
N VAL A 1042 -19.24 34.31 2.50
CA VAL A 1042 -20.46 33.54 2.74
C VAL A 1042 -20.35 32.84 4.09
N VAL A 1043 -21.48 32.65 4.74
CA VAL A 1043 -21.59 31.78 5.91
C VAL A 1043 -22.12 30.42 5.45
N ALA A 1044 -21.38 29.37 5.81
CA ALA A 1044 -21.75 27.99 5.51
C ALA A 1044 -21.87 27.19 6.81
N ARG A 1045 -22.90 26.35 6.94
CA ARG A 1045 -22.97 25.35 8.02
C ARG A 1045 -21.73 24.45 7.97
N VAL A 1046 -21.10 24.18 9.11
CA VAL A 1046 -19.88 23.36 9.21
C VAL A 1046 -20.01 22.01 8.49
N LYS A 1047 -21.18 21.38 8.61
CA LYS A 1047 -21.51 20.07 8.00
C LYS A 1047 -21.66 20.09 6.47
N SER A 1048 -21.56 21.26 5.83
CA SER A 1048 -21.48 21.39 4.37
C SER A 1048 -20.07 21.20 3.80
N ILE A 1049 -19.03 21.23 4.65
CA ILE A 1049 -17.63 21.14 4.26
C ILE A 1049 -17.25 19.68 4.04
N LYS A 1050 -16.97 19.31 2.78
CA LYS A 1050 -16.60 17.95 2.38
C LYS A 1050 -15.13 17.63 2.65
N SER A 1051 -14.23 18.55 2.29
CA SER A 1051 -12.78 18.30 2.33
C SER A 1051 -11.93 19.56 2.39
N VAL A 1052 -10.68 19.40 2.83
CA VAL A 1052 -9.59 20.36 2.68
C VAL A 1052 -8.92 20.16 1.33
N VAL A 1053 -8.69 21.26 0.61
CA VAL A 1053 -8.05 21.29 -0.72
C VAL A 1053 -6.81 22.17 -0.73
N GLY A 1054 -5.89 21.92 -1.65
CA GLY A 1054 -4.86 22.88 -2.02
C GLY A 1054 -5.44 23.92 -2.99
N MET A 1055 -5.08 25.18 -2.78
CA MET A 1055 -5.26 26.25 -3.77
C MET A 1055 -3.88 26.89 -3.97
N ILE A 1056 -3.19 26.53 -5.04
CA ILE A 1056 -1.78 26.87 -5.24
C ILE A 1056 -1.71 28.21 -6.01
N PRO A 1057 -1.00 29.23 -5.51
CA PRO A 1057 -0.80 30.49 -6.22
C PRO A 1057 -0.19 30.27 -7.61
N TYR A 1058 -0.74 30.93 -8.62
CA TYR A 1058 -0.46 30.63 -10.02
C TYR A 1058 -0.53 31.87 -10.90
N LYS A 1059 0.47 32.07 -11.77
CA LYS A 1059 0.51 33.19 -12.70
C LYS A 1059 0.08 32.75 -14.09
N LEU A 1060 -1.22 32.82 -14.35
CA LEU A 1060 -1.80 32.44 -15.64
C LEU A 1060 -1.35 33.45 -16.70
N LYS A 1061 -0.63 32.98 -17.72
CA LYS A 1061 -0.36 33.73 -18.95
C LYS A 1061 -1.49 33.43 -19.95
N ARG A 1062 -2.20 34.44 -20.43
CA ARG A 1062 -3.15 34.29 -21.54
C ARG A 1062 -2.47 34.47 -22.89
N SER A 1063 -3.12 34.02 -23.96
CA SER A 1063 -2.69 34.20 -25.36
C SER A 1063 -2.57 35.68 -25.78
N SER A 1064 -3.27 36.59 -25.08
CA SER A 1064 -3.12 38.05 -25.16
C SER A 1064 -1.80 38.59 -24.57
N GLY A 1065 -0.97 37.74 -23.97
CA GLY A 1065 0.25 38.13 -23.24
C GLY A 1065 -0.02 38.67 -21.82
N THR A 1066 -1.28 38.82 -21.40
CA THR A 1066 -1.62 39.30 -20.06
C THR A 1066 -1.33 38.23 -18.99
N VAL A 1067 -0.74 38.66 -17.87
CA VAL A 1067 -0.44 37.80 -16.71
C VAL A 1067 -1.46 38.09 -15.61
N GLU A 1068 -2.10 37.05 -15.09
CA GLU A 1068 -3.11 37.13 -14.04
C GLU A 1068 -2.69 36.33 -12.81
N ASP A 1069 -2.58 36.97 -11.65
CA ASP A 1069 -2.41 36.29 -10.37
C ASP A 1069 -3.72 35.56 -9.99
N CYS A 1070 -3.65 34.23 -10.03
CA CYS A 1070 -4.75 33.29 -9.83
C CYS A 1070 -4.33 32.19 -8.83
N PHE A 1071 -5.19 31.19 -8.66
CA PHE A 1071 -4.89 29.96 -7.94
C PHE A 1071 -5.38 28.75 -8.77
N PHE A 1072 -4.64 27.64 -8.78
CA PHE A 1072 -5.18 26.37 -9.27
C PHE A 1072 -5.60 25.44 -8.11
N LEU A 1073 -6.68 24.69 -8.33
CA LEU A 1073 -7.18 23.70 -7.37
C LEU A 1073 -6.31 22.43 -7.39
N MET A 1074 -6.10 21.87 -6.20
CA MET A 1074 -5.49 20.56 -5.98
C MET A 1074 -6.30 19.79 -4.93
N GLU A 1075 -7.14 18.85 -5.36
CA GLU A 1075 -7.77 17.86 -4.48
C GLU A 1075 -6.77 16.73 -4.15
N LYS A 1076 -6.92 16.05 -3.01
CA LYS A 1076 -6.04 14.91 -2.67
C LYS A 1076 -6.44 13.72 -3.55
N PRO A 1077 -5.51 13.10 -4.31
CA PRO A 1077 -5.80 11.85 -4.99
C PRO A 1077 -6.24 10.80 -3.98
N GLY A 1078 -7.44 10.25 -4.16
CA GLY A 1078 -8.14 9.45 -3.15
C GLY A 1078 -8.31 10.22 -1.83
N LEU A 1079 -9.23 11.18 -1.80
CA LEU A 1079 -9.47 12.05 -0.63
C LEU A 1079 -9.75 11.26 0.67
N ASP A 1080 -10.30 10.06 0.56
CA ASP A 1080 -10.68 9.17 1.66
C ASP A 1080 -9.52 8.29 2.16
N ILE A 1081 -8.37 8.27 1.44
CA ILE A 1081 -7.12 7.58 1.83
C ILE A 1081 -6.58 8.07 3.18
N SER A 1082 -6.99 9.25 3.68
CA SER A 1082 -6.63 9.72 5.03
C SER A 1082 -7.12 8.80 6.16
N GLN A 1083 -8.00 7.83 5.90
CA GLN A 1083 -8.34 6.81 6.87
C GLN A 1083 -7.34 5.62 6.93
N LEU A 1084 -6.34 5.53 6.03
CA LEU A 1084 -5.32 4.47 6.01
C LEU A 1084 -4.29 4.53 7.17
N GLY A 1085 -4.72 4.08 8.34
CA GLY A 1085 -3.86 3.39 9.31
C GLY A 1085 -3.37 4.16 10.54
N ILE A 1086 -3.12 5.47 10.45
CA ILE A 1086 -2.43 6.23 11.51
C ILE A 1086 -3.14 7.57 11.78
N SER A 1087 -3.53 7.81 13.03
CA SER A 1087 -3.75 9.18 13.50
C SER A 1087 -2.39 9.85 13.59
N TYR A 1088 -2.18 10.98 12.89
CA TYR A 1088 -0.87 11.63 12.77
C TYR A 1088 -0.41 12.23 14.12
N SER A 1089 0.17 11.40 14.98
CA SER A 1089 0.79 11.78 16.25
C SER A 1089 2.03 12.66 16.07
N VAL A 1090 2.59 12.75 14.86
CA VAL A 1090 3.56 13.77 14.43
C VAL A 1090 2.93 15.20 14.39
N TYR A 1091 1.62 15.31 14.65
CA TYR A 1091 0.92 16.55 14.96
C TYR A 1091 0.33 16.60 16.39
N GLN A 1092 0.78 15.73 17.31
CA GLN A 1092 0.93 16.20 18.69
C GLN A 1092 1.97 17.32 18.63
N GLU A 1093 1.60 18.48 19.17
CA GLU A 1093 2.40 19.69 19.05
C GLU A 1093 3.69 19.50 19.86
N GLU A 1094 4.87 19.75 19.28
CA GLU A 1094 6.00 20.20 20.11
C GLU A 1094 5.48 21.42 20.87
N ASP A 1095 5.61 21.45 22.20
CA ASP A 1095 5.06 22.52 23.03
C ASP A 1095 5.63 23.87 22.58
N ASP A 1096 4.82 24.67 21.88
CA ASP A 1096 5.03 26.10 21.63
C ASP A 1096 5.02 26.81 23.01
N GLN A 1097 6.15 26.72 23.75
CA GLN A 1097 6.31 27.28 25.09
C GLN A 1097 6.08 28.80 25.05
N SER A 1098 5.06 29.23 25.80
CA SER A 1098 4.87 30.59 26.35
C SER A 1098 5.57 31.74 25.60
N ALA A 1099 4.95 32.17 24.50
CA ALA A 1099 5.13 33.49 23.93
C ALA A 1099 3.75 34.15 23.74
N ASP A 1100 3.03 34.39 24.84
CA ASP A 1100 1.96 35.39 24.84
C ASP A 1100 2.63 36.76 24.59
N ILE A 1101 2.20 37.45 23.53
CA ILE A 1101 2.33 38.90 23.38
C ILE A 1101 0.88 39.41 23.33
N GLU A 1102 0.61 40.49 24.07
CA GLU A 1102 -0.74 40.94 24.46
C GLU A 1102 -1.63 41.41 23.29
#